data_AF-A0A0U1PQP4-F1
#
_entry.id   AF-A0A0U1PQP4-F1
#
_cell.length_a   1.000
_cell.length_b   1.000
_cell.length_c   1.000
_cell.angle_alpha   90.00
_cell.angle_beta   90.00
_cell.angle_gamma   90.00
#
_symmetry.space_group_name_H-M   'P 1'
#
loop_
_entity.id
_entity.type
_entity.pdbx_description
1 polymer ?
#
loop_
_entity_poly.entity_id
_entity_poly.type
_entity_poly.pdbx_seq_one_letter_code
_entity_poly.pdbx_strand_id
1 'polypeptide(L)'
;MSSPLVSLRDNAIFIFPGQGSDPRGGLATLHGTSPQVAQRIEEVLGAIDDALNHIEQRRPIASGLIRQVLLDPDHKGGLPVGVPQMAAFAASVALAEVLELFGVCPRVIIAQSLGEIAAMVCAGALTLADGARAVCALNNAFQDQEGEGTMVLVVGSERETLTLLETVRRPDLVLACVNAPRQCLVSGPNKAIEALMKQAPDGPKILRLDAPYASHHPGQVSVAERFLAQLRALSPGSIRVPLYSCVARRMYHDKDDLPRGLADCVIKPAHLLQALQDINSDAQTVFVDLGIGGGLSRCVYATLPLAQAYAPLVQDAAELMVLFSELEFRAGADDPLTDRTIRGLVEAIEGAVSNETSMQAAQILAGLDLSHRIGLANLELHRGTYARLRALIKALPANTRLFDEPGLMLALSQALGVGDPSLFIAFAIQYGLCVGTLIEFEQDNPGAIRLRQALESGEKVSAYMITEIGGSNSQIANRTEAVFDPASRSFTLHTPDNGALKFTNVGISDQPKIGVVCARLKMDGRDCGVYPFAFDISDHRGPRPGVRLSSPAEIPLVPFDYGLARFDHVHLPYCAWLSGTASIDEQGVLHDPLSHPDERLVRTLVAPAHVWAMAAIAMCAVARASVGLALSHSLRRSTMARIGADVSLLSYSTQRRALFAALATTYVTTCQVNHEVEGWMQRVRERTTRRTADASALTWAPWSSANRSLALSKALCTWAVEQVISECRLRCGVAGDLTLNRFMEYEGLAHVFNDAGGNNLLIVLDTAKSLSTLPLDVPPVFSGSARLLEPEYWLFLFRTREYRLISRLKADVEAAEVRGCDPMQVWNPLLVGARAVGEAHGLRLFLESALQALAVVTQPQVEKMLGDLTTLFVLERIEQHAAWFISEGLLGLEMYRQLEGKITVLCDQLAQHAPQWIAAFGYPKDATQAPIGDDMDSAEALASALHWTTGSRPRGAPQ
;
A
#
# COMPACT_ATOMS: atom_id res chain seq x y z
N MET A 1 -23.93 5.95 -13.28
CA MET A 1 -23.17 6.21 -14.51
C MET A 1 -21.72 6.32 -14.06
N SER A 2 -20.86 5.41 -14.52
CA SER A 2 -19.43 5.42 -14.23
C SER A 2 -18.82 6.75 -14.65
N SER A 3 -17.82 7.25 -13.92
CA SER A 3 -17.07 8.44 -14.34
C SER A 3 -16.55 8.23 -15.78
N PRO A 4 -16.67 9.23 -16.69
CA PRO A 4 -16.09 9.19 -18.05
C PRO A 4 -14.63 8.73 -18.10
N LEU A 5 -13.92 8.90 -16.98
CA LEU A 5 -12.48 8.72 -16.82
C LEU A 5 -12.09 7.25 -16.57
N VAL A 6 -12.99 6.44 -15.98
CA VAL A 6 -12.82 4.97 -15.87
C VAL A 6 -12.74 4.32 -17.26
N SER A 7 -13.44 4.92 -18.22
CA SER A 7 -13.58 4.42 -19.58
C SER A 7 -12.44 4.82 -20.52
N LEU A 8 -11.61 5.79 -20.12
CA LEU A 8 -10.64 6.43 -21.01
C LEU A 8 -9.42 5.54 -21.27
N ARG A 9 -9.04 4.65 -20.34
CA ARG A 9 -7.93 3.70 -20.55
C ARG A 9 -8.31 2.48 -21.38
N ASP A 10 -9.42 1.85 -21.02
CA ASP A 10 -9.76 0.53 -21.59
C ASP A 10 -10.61 0.63 -22.86
N ASN A 11 -11.20 1.80 -23.15
CA ASN A 11 -12.15 1.99 -24.25
C ASN A 11 -11.98 3.32 -25.01
N ALA A 12 -10.78 3.90 -25.05
CA ALA A 12 -10.51 5.11 -25.83
C ALA A 12 -10.48 4.83 -27.34
N ILE A 13 -11.12 5.71 -28.10
CA ILE A 13 -10.95 5.84 -29.55
C ILE A 13 -10.31 7.19 -29.82
N PHE A 14 -9.12 7.19 -30.41
CA PHE A 14 -8.46 8.45 -30.78
C PHE A 14 -8.98 8.91 -32.13
N ILE A 15 -9.39 10.17 -32.21
CA ILE A 15 -9.83 10.80 -33.46
C ILE A 15 -8.91 11.96 -33.84
N PHE A 16 -8.26 11.83 -35.00
CA PHE A 16 -7.28 12.80 -35.49
C PHE A 16 -7.93 13.75 -36.51
N PRO A 17 -7.94 15.07 -36.25
CA PRO A 17 -8.56 16.05 -37.13
C PRO A 17 -7.74 16.33 -38.39
N GLY A 18 -8.42 16.85 -39.40
CA GLY A 18 -7.76 17.51 -40.52
C GLY A 18 -7.25 18.91 -40.16
N GLN A 19 -7.00 19.71 -41.19
CA GLN A 19 -6.62 21.12 -41.05
C GLN A 19 -7.86 22.00 -40.80
N GLY A 20 -7.75 23.01 -39.92
CA GLY A 20 -8.80 24.03 -39.80
C GLY A 20 -8.83 24.87 -38.51
N SER A 21 -8.10 24.48 -37.47
CA SER A 21 -7.99 25.29 -36.24
C SER A 21 -6.74 26.15 -36.26
N ASP A 22 -6.81 27.34 -35.64
CA ASP A 22 -5.65 28.18 -35.39
C ASP A 22 -4.67 27.44 -34.46
N PRO A 23 -3.41 27.22 -34.87
CA PRO A 23 -2.47 26.46 -34.05
C PRO A 23 -1.85 27.28 -32.91
N ARG A 24 -2.04 28.60 -32.87
CA ARG A 24 -1.36 29.47 -31.89
C ARG A 24 -1.74 29.12 -30.46
N GLY A 25 -0.73 28.85 -29.63
CA GLY A 25 -0.91 28.44 -28.24
C GLY A 25 -1.59 27.08 -28.05
N GLY A 26 -1.74 26.27 -29.10
CA GLY A 26 -2.51 25.02 -29.06
C GLY A 26 -2.00 23.96 -28.07
N LEU A 27 -0.77 24.09 -27.58
CA LEU A 27 -0.19 23.26 -26.52
C LEU A 27 0.16 24.06 -25.25
N ALA A 28 -0.03 25.38 -25.22
CA ALA A 28 0.44 26.24 -24.13
C ALA A 28 -0.18 25.85 -22.78
N THR A 29 -1.51 25.64 -22.74
CA THR A 29 -2.20 25.19 -21.53
C THR A 29 -1.71 23.81 -21.09
N LEU A 30 -1.60 22.86 -22.01
CA LEU A 30 -1.16 21.49 -21.73
C LEU A 30 0.29 21.46 -21.22
N HIS A 31 1.18 22.24 -21.84
CA HIS A 31 2.58 22.39 -21.43
C HIS A 31 2.72 22.93 -20.01
N GLY A 32 1.80 23.81 -19.58
CA GLY A 32 1.78 24.36 -18.23
C GLY A 32 1.22 23.43 -17.13
N THR A 33 0.76 22.23 -17.45
CA THR A 33 0.07 21.34 -16.48
C THR A 33 1.03 20.64 -15.50
N SER A 34 2.15 20.08 -15.98
CA SER A 34 3.16 19.45 -15.14
C SER A 34 4.54 19.42 -15.80
N PRO A 35 5.64 19.32 -15.03
CA PRO A 35 6.99 19.24 -15.59
C PRO A 35 7.20 18.04 -16.54
N GLN A 36 6.57 16.90 -16.25
CA GLN A 36 6.69 15.68 -17.06
C GLN A 36 5.97 15.82 -18.40
N VAL A 37 4.77 16.44 -18.40
CA VAL A 37 4.02 16.76 -19.62
C VAL A 37 4.78 17.77 -20.47
N ALA A 38 5.29 18.83 -19.85
CA ALA A 38 6.12 19.82 -20.55
C ALA A 38 7.32 19.15 -21.23
N GLN A 39 8.05 18.29 -20.52
CA GLN A 39 9.19 17.57 -21.07
C GLN A 39 8.80 16.70 -22.27
N ARG A 40 7.73 15.91 -22.18
CA ARG A 40 7.27 15.05 -23.29
C ARG A 40 6.90 15.86 -24.53
N ILE A 41 6.24 17.00 -24.35
CA ILE A 41 5.90 17.92 -25.44
C ILE A 41 7.19 18.48 -26.08
N GLU A 42 8.14 18.93 -25.27
CA GLU A 42 9.42 19.47 -25.76
C GLU A 42 10.23 18.42 -26.53
N GLU A 43 10.23 17.16 -26.10
CA GLU A 43 10.88 16.05 -26.82
C GLU A 43 10.27 15.84 -28.21
N VAL A 44 8.94 15.81 -28.31
CA VAL A 44 8.24 15.65 -29.60
C VAL A 44 8.53 16.85 -30.51
N LEU A 45 8.41 18.07 -29.98
CA LEU A 45 8.68 19.29 -30.75
C LEU A 45 10.14 19.39 -31.19
N GLY A 46 11.09 19.02 -30.33
CA GLY A 46 12.51 18.96 -30.64
C GLY A 46 12.83 17.94 -31.72
N ALA A 47 12.26 16.73 -31.63
CA ALA A 47 12.44 15.69 -32.65
C ALA A 47 11.85 16.09 -34.01
N ILE A 48 10.73 16.82 -34.03
CA ILE A 48 10.18 17.40 -35.26
C ILE A 48 11.13 18.47 -35.80
N ASP A 49 11.65 19.36 -34.96
CA ASP A 49 12.58 20.41 -35.37
C ASP A 49 13.88 19.83 -35.97
N ASP A 50 14.43 18.80 -35.33
CA ASP A 50 15.59 18.05 -35.83
C ASP A 50 15.29 17.37 -37.16
N ALA A 51 14.11 16.75 -37.30
CA ALA A 51 13.70 16.16 -38.56
C ALA A 51 13.63 17.23 -39.66
N LEU A 52 13.05 18.41 -39.39
CA LEU A 52 12.94 19.51 -40.36
C LEU A 52 14.30 19.98 -40.88
N ASN A 53 15.35 19.95 -40.05
CA ASN A 53 16.71 20.32 -40.45
C ASN A 53 17.33 19.36 -41.49
N HIS A 54 16.79 18.15 -41.61
CA HIS A 54 17.29 17.11 -42.51
C HIS A 54 16.36 16.82 -43.69
N ILE A 55 15.27 17.58 -43.85
CA ILE A 55 14.28 17.40 -44.90
C ILE A 55 14.43 18.48 -45.96
N GLU A 56 14.47 18.07 -47.23
CA GLU A 56 14.48 19.02 -48.35
C GLU A 56 13.12 19.74 -48.44
N GLN A 57 13.14 21.05 -48.18
CA GLN A 57 11.96 21.91 -48.18
C GLN A 57 12.17 23.04 -49.19
N ARG A 58 11.18 23.26 -50.07
CA ARG A 58 11.22 24.40 -51.02
C ARG A 58 11.05 25.74 -50.30
N ARG A 59 10.30 25.77 -49.20
CA ARG A 59 10.16 26.90 -48.28
C ARG A 59 10.46 26.40 -46.86
N PRO A 60 11.69 26.58 -46.36
CA PRO A 60 12.08 26.04 -45.06
C PRO A 60 11.26 26.64 -43.93
N ILE A 61 10.70 25.78 -43.07
CA ILE A 61 10.20 26.18 -41.76
C ILE A 61 11.41 26.49 -40.87
N ALA A 62 11.47 27.69 -40.31
CA ALA A 62 12.58 28.08 -39.44
C ALA A 62 12.62 27.21 -38.18
N SER A 63 13.82 26.79 -37.78
CA SER A 63 14.03 26.02 -36.54
C SER A 63 13.43 26.75 -35.34
N GLY A 64 12.70 26.01 -34.51
CA GLY A 64 11.98 26.49 -33.34
C GLY A 64 10.65 27.19 -33.63
N LEU A 65 10.28 27.44 -34.91
CA LEU A 65 9.05 28.18 -35.22
C LEU A 65 7.79 27.41 -34.83
N ILE A 66 7.74 26.09 -35.05
CA ILE A 66 6.59 25.26 -34.66
C ILE A 66 6.38 25.29 -33.15
N ARG A 67 7.48 25.16 -32.39
CA ARG A 67 7.49 25.28 -30.94
C ARG A 67 6.96 26.66 -30.50
N GLN A 68 7.48 27.74 -31.10
CA GLN A 68 7.02 29.09 -30.78
C GLN A 68 5.52 29.25 -31.04
N VAL A 69 5.02 28.80 -32.19
CA VAL A 69 3.59 28.90 -32.53
C VAL A 69 2.73 28.12 -31.56
N LEU A 70 3.09 26.88 -31.21
CA LEU A 70 2.25 26.02 -30.36
C LEU A 70 2.27 26.40 -28.88
N LEU A 71 3.35 27.03 -28.39
CA LEU A 71 3.51 27.39 -26.99
C LEU A 71 3.25 28.87 -26.69
N ASP A 72 3.16 29.73 -27.70
CA ASP A 72 2.85 31.16 -27.54
C ASP A 72 1.44 31.49 -28.09
N PRO A 73 0.43 31.65 -27.21
CA PRO A 73 -0.90 32.09 -27.62
C PRO A 73 -0.91 33.46 -28.30
N ASP A 74 0.07 34.31 -28.00
CA ASP A 74 0.17 35.70 -28.46
C ASP A 74 1.05 35.85 -29.70
N HIS A 75 1.40 34.75 -30.39
CA HIS A 75 2.26 34.80 -31.57
C HIS A 75 1.73 35.78 -32.64
N LYS A 76 2.46 36.89 -32.84
CA LYS A 76 2.04 38.03 -33.69
C LYS A 76 2.48 37.91 -35.16
N GLY A 77 3.30 36.91 -35.51
CA GLY A 77 3.72 36.65 -36.87
C GLY A 77 2.59 36.03 -37.72
N GLY A 78 2.52 36.39 -39.00
CA GLY A 78 1.71 35.62 -39.94
C GLY A 78 2.29 34.21 -40.09
N LEU A 79 1.44 33.19 -40.15
CA LEU A 79 1.88 31.80 -40.28
C LEU A 79 2.18 31.49 -41.75
N PRO A 80 3.44 31.22 -42.13
CA PRO A 80 3.78 30.82 -43.49
C PRO A 80 3.08 29.52 -43.90
N VAL A 81 2.91 29.33 -45.20
CA VAL A 81 2.34 28.10 -45.77
C VAL A 81 3.15 26.89 -45.31
N GLY A 82 2.44 25.87 -44.81
CA GLY A 82 3.03 24.66 -44.27
C GLY A 82 3.18 24.67 -42.74
N VAL A 83 3.27 25.85 -42.11
CA VAL A 83 3.35 25.98 -40.65
C VAL A 83 2.06 25.51 -39.96
N PRO A 84 0.85 25.90 -40.40
CA PRO A 84 -0.38 25.40 -39.79
C PRO A 84 -0.54 23.88 -39.87
N GLN A 85 -0.12 23.26 -40.98
CA GLN A 85 -0.19 21.82 -41.19
C GLN A 85 0.80 21.09 -40.27
N MET A 86 2.04 21.57 -40.19
CA MET A 86 3.06 21.01 -39.31
C MET A 86 2.69 21.20 -37.83
N ALA A 87 2.17 22.36 -37.46
CA ALA A 87 1.74 22.63 -36.09
C ALA A 87 0.55 21.75 -35.68
N ALA A 88 -0.44 21.53 -36.56
CA ALA A 88 -1.55 20.62 -36.28
C ALA A 88 -1.10 19.16 -36.12
N PHE A 89 -0.17 18.70 -36.97
CA PHE A 89 0.48 17.39 -36.85
C PHE A 89 1.22 17.27 -35.51
N ALA A 90 2.09 18.23 -35.21
CA ALA A 90 2.88 18.25 -33.99
C ALA A 90 2.01 18.25 -32.72
N ALA A 91 0.95 19.06 -32.68
CA ALA A 91 0.03 19.09 -31.55
C ALA A 91 -0.70 17.76 -31.35
N SER A 92 -1.18 17.14 -32.44
CA SER A 92 -1.90 15.85 -32.36
C SER A 92 -0.99 14.72 -31.87
N VAL A 93 0.26 14.67 -32.35
CA VAL A 93 1.23 13.66 -31.92
C VAL A 93 1.71 13.91 -30.49
N ALA A 94 1.99 15.17 -30.13
CA ALA A 94 2.39 15.51 -28.77
C ALA A 94 1.30 15.16 -27.74
N LEU A 95 0.02 15.40 -28.05
CA LEU A 95 -1.07 14.99 -27.19
C LEU A 95 -1.19 13.46 -27.11
N ALA A 96 -1.04 12.73 -28.22
CA ALA A 96 -1.09 11.27 -28.20
C ALA A 96 0.03 10.68 -27.31
N GLU A 97 1.25 11.19 -27.43
CA GLU A 97 2.41 10.81 -26.62
C GLU A 97 2.23 11.17 -25.14
N VAL A 98 1.59 12.31 -24.84
CA VAL A 98 1.21 12.67 -23.46
C VAL A 98 0.14 11.71 -22.92
N LEU A 99 -0.88 11.36 -23.70
CA LEU A 99 -1.89 10.39 -23.25
C LEU A 99 -1.28 9.00 -22.99
N GLU A 100 -0.36 8.57 -23.85
CA GLU A 100 0.40 7.32 -23.69
C GLU A 100 1.28 7.33 -22.44
N LEU A 101 1.93 8.47 -22.13
CA LEU A 101 2.68 8.69 -20.88
C LEU A 101 1.83 8.40 -19.63
N PHE A 102 0.51 8.60 -19.71
CA PHE A 102 -0.44 8.34 -18.63
C PHE A 102 -1.20 7.00 -18.79
N GLY A 103 -0.73 6.11 -19.68
CA GLY A 103 -1.26 4.77 -19.88
C GLY A 103 -2.59 4.72 -20.67
N VAL A 104 -2.92 5.76 -21.43
CA VAL A 104 -4.09 5.78 -22.31
C VAL A 104 -3.68 5.34 -23.70
N CYS A 105 -4.07 4.11 -24.08
CA CYS A 105 -3.83 3.56 -25.41
C CYS A 105 -5.15 3.42 -26.19
N PRO A 106 -5.24 3.88 -27.45
CA PRO A 106 -6.46 3.73 -28.23
C PRO A 106 -6.69 2.29 -28.67
N ARG A 107 -7.95 1.82 -28.60
CA ARG A 107 -8.34 0.52 -29.19
C ARG A 107 -8.51 0.60 -30.71
N VAL A 108 -8.88 1.79 -31.20
CA VAL A 108 -9.06 2.13 -32.62
C VAL A 108 -8.69 3.60 -32.80
N ILE A 109 -8.07 3.91 -33.92
CA ILE A 109 -7.81 5.28 -34.36
C ILE A 109 -8.71 5.58 -35.57
N ILE A 110 -9.40 6.72 -35.55
CA ILE A 110 -10.06 7.29 -36.74
C ILE A 110 -9.29 8.53 -37.15
N ALA A 111 -9.00 8.67 -38.44
CA ALA A 111 -8.32 9.84 -38.93
C ALA A 111 -9.08 10.52 -40.07
N GLN A 112 -9.07 11.85 -40.06
CA GLN A 112 -9.63 12.67 -41.11
C GLN A 112 -8.54 13.46 -41.84
N SER A 113 -8.41 13.27 -43.16
CA SER A 113 -7.61 14.14 -44.02
C SER A 113 -6.14 14.22 -43.56
N LEU A 114 -5.60 15.42 -43.34
CA LEU A 114 -4.24 15.63 -42.81
C LEU A 114 -3.94 14.83 -41.54
N GLY A 115 -4.94 14.62 -40.68
CA GLY A 115 -4.81 13.86 -39.44
C GLY A 115 -4.39 12.40 -39.67
N GLU A 116 -4.54 11.87 -40.88
CA GLU A 116 -4.14 10.52 -41.26
C GLU A 116 -2.62 10.32 -41.20
N ILE A 117 -1.83 11.39 -41.38
CA ILE A 117 -0.37 11.35 -41.19
C ILE A 117 -0.04 11.20 -39.70
N ALA A 118 -0.65 12.00 -38.81
CA ALA A 118 -0.45 11.91 -37.36
C ALA A 118 -0.95 10.57 -36.81
N ALA A 119 -2.09 10.09 -37.31
CA ALA A 119 -2.65 8.80 -36.97
C ALA A 119 -1.75 7.63 -37.38
N MET A 120 -1.08 7.70 -38.54
CA MET A 120 -0.09 6.69 -38.93
C MET A 120 1.14 6.68 -38.02
N VAL A 121 1.55 7.83 -37.48
CA VAL A 121 2.61 7.89 -36.46
C VAL A 121 2.15 7.23 -35.17
N CYS A 122 0.97 7.62 -34.65
CA CYS A 122 0.39 7.04 -33.44
C CYS A 122 0.11 5.52 -33.57
N ALA A 123 -0.30 5.05 -34.75
CA ALA A 123 -0.50 3.63 -35.04
C ALA A 123 0.81 2.85 -35.23
N GLY A 124 1.98 3.50 -35.19
CA GLY A 124 3.30 2.90 -35.38
C GLY A 124 3.66 2.57 -36.84
N ALA A 125 2.84 3.01 -37.81
CA ALA A 125 3.07 2.79 -39.24
C ALA A 125 4.11 3.77 -39.81
N LEU A 126 4.28 4.96 -39.24
CA LEU A 126 5.34 5.90 -39.57
C LEU A 126 6.13 6.27 -38.32
N THR A 127 7.42 6.54 -38.47
CA THR A 127 8.18 7.20 -37.40
C THR A 127 7.76 8.67 -37.30
N LEU A 128 8.03 9.33 -36.17
CA LEU A 128 7.77 10.77 -36.01
C LEU A 128 8.46 11.59 -37.12
N ALA A 129 9.71 11.26 -37.44
CA ALA A 129 10.47 11.90 -38.52
C ALA A 129 9.85 11.63 -39.90
N ASP A 130 9.34 10.44 -40.16
CA ASP A 130 8.65 10.12 -41.42
C ASP A 130 7.28 10.81 -41.52
N GLY A 131 6.58 10.98 -40.40
CA GLY A 131 5.38 11.80 -40.32
C GLY A 131 5.68 13.26 -40.66
N ALA A 132 6.73 13.85 -40.07
CA ALA A 132 7.18 15.20 -40.41
C ALA A 132 7.57 15.31 -41.90
N ARG A 133 8.29 14.32 -42.45
CA ARG A 133 8.59 14.21 -43.90
C ARG A 133 7.33 14.18 -44.75
N ALA A 134 6.32 13.41 -44.36
CA ALA A 134 5.06 13.33 -45.08
C ALA A 134 4.32 14.68 -45.08
N VAL A 135 4.30 15.40 -43.96
CA VAL A 135 3.70 16.74 -43.92
C VAL A 135 4.49 17.73 -44.81
N CYS A 136 5.82 17.70 -44.77
CA CYS A 136 6.65 18.51 -45.67
C CYS A 136 6.40 18.18 -47.15
N ALA A 137 6.30 16.89 -47.49
CA ALA A 137 6.04 16.43 -48.85
C ALA A 137 4.66 16.89 -49.35
N LEU A 138 3.64 16.86 -48.47
CA LEU A 138 2.31 17.38 -48.76
C LEU A 138 2.36 18.89 -49.03
N ASN A 139 3.04 19.64 -48.17
CA ASN A 139 3.20 21.09 -48.30
C ASN A 139 3.93 21.45 -49.61
N ASN A 140 5.04 20.77 -49.93
CA ASN A 140 5.78 20.93 -51.17
C ASN A 140 4.90 20.64 -52.41
N ALA A 141 4.05 19.61 -52.34
CA ALA A 141 3.19 19.23 -53.46
C ALA A 141 2.09 20.27 -53.76
N PHE A 142 1.56 20.92 -52.72
CA PHE A 142 0.54 21.97 -52.81
C PHE A 142 1.07 23.38 -53.10
N GLN A 143 2.37 23.60 -52.96
CA GLN A 143 2.97 24.94 -53.02
C GLN A 143 2.61 25.70 -54.31
N ASP A 144 2.58 25.03 -55.47
CA ASP A 144 2.26 25.65 -56.77
C ASP A 144 0.74 25.81 -57.01
N GLN A 145 -0.10 25.42 -56.04
CA GLN A 145 -1.57 25.51 -56.10
C GLN A 145 -2.15 26.43 -55.01
N GLU A 146 -1.28 27.10 -54.26
CA GLU A 146 -1.64 28.04 -53.21
C GLU A 146 -2.49 29.18 -53.80
N GLY A 147 -3.69 29.40 -53.24
CA GLY A 147 -4.58 30.48 -53.64
C GLY A 147 -5.42 30.20 -54.90
N GLU A 148 -5.29 29.03 -55.53
CA GLU A 148 -6.08 28.67 -56.72
C GLU A 148 -7.46 28.06 -56.36
N GLY A 149 -7.62 27.56 -55.13
CA GLY A 149 -8.86 26.95 -54.66
C GLY A 149 -9.01 26.97 -53.15
N THR A 150 -10.17 26.55 -52.67
CA THR A 150 -10.49 26.53 -51.23
C THR A 150 -11.61 25.52 -50.94
N MET A 151 -12.06 25.49 -49.69
CA MET A 151 -13.20 24.71 -49.24
C MET A 151 -14.22 25.59 -48.51
N VAL A 152 -15.49 25.21 -48.59
CA VAL A 152 -16.58 25.81 -47.80
C VAL A 152 -17.28 24.76 -46.97
N LEU A 153 -17.67 25.14 -45.75
CA LEU A 153 -18.58 24.39 -44.91
C LEU A 153 -20.02 24.69 -45.33
N VAL A 154 -20.78 23.63 -45.62
CA VAL A 154 -22.21 23.66 -45.87
C VAL A 154 -22.92 23.04 -44.66
N VAL A 155 -23.78 23.84 -44.00
CA VAL A 155 -24.60 23.39 -42.87
C VAL A 155 -25.84 22.66 -43.40
N GLY A 156 -25.60 21.47 -43.95
CA GLY A 156 -26.61 20.62 -44.57
C GLY A 156 -26.17 19.16 -44.59
N SER A 157 -27.14 18.28 -44.82
CA SER A 157 -26.90 16.86 -45.06
C SER A 157 -26.18 16.63 -46.39
N GLU A 158 -25.61 15.43 -46.55
CA GLU A 158 -24.99 15.01 -47.81
C GLU A 158 -25.96 15.17 -48.99
N ARG A 159 -27.22 14.75 -48.83
CA ARG A 159 -28.26 14.86 -49.86
C ARG A 159 -28.58 16.32 -50.23
N GLU A 160 -28.73 17.20 -49.24
CA GLU A 160 -28.98 18.62 -49.48
C GLU A 160 -27.80 19.28 -50.18
N THR A 161 -26.57 18.92 -49.80
CA THR A 161 -25.34 19.45 -50.41
C THR A 161 -25.18 18.99 -51.84
N LEU A 162 -25.46 17.71 -52.14
CA LEU A 162 -25.45 17.20 -53.52
C LEU A 162 -26.53 17.88 -54.38
N THR A 163 -27.75 18.07 -53.84
CA THR A 163 -28.83 18.79 -54.54
C THR A 163 -28.42 20.24 -54.84
N LEU A 164 -27.74 20.90 -53.90
CA LEU A 164 -27.19 22.24 -54.08
C LEU A 164 -26.15 22.29 -55.21
N LEU A 165 -25.22 21.34 -55.25
CA LEU A 165 -24.20 21.24 -56.32
C LEU A 165 -24.84 20.97 -57.69
N GLU A 166 -25.85 20.10 -57.75
CA GLU A 166 -26.63 19.83 -58.97
C GLU A 166 -27.40 21.07 -59.45
N THR A 167 -27.91 21.90 -58.53
CA THR A 167 -28.65 23.12 -58.85
C THR A 167 -27.74 24.21 -59.43
N VAL A 168 -26.56 24.39 -58.83
CA VAL A 168 -25.56 25.37 -59.28
C VAL A 168 -24.88 24.94 -60.59
N ARG A 169 -24.94 23.65 -60.95
CA ARG A 169 -24.43 23.07 -62.22
C ARG A 169 -22.97 23.43 -62.52
N ARG A 170 -22.12 23.37 -61.50
CA ARG A 170 -20.68 23.64 -61.62
C ARG A 170 -19.88 22.34 -61.45
N PRO A 171 -19.34 21.76 -62.54
CA PRO A 171 -18.63 20.48 -62.48
C PRO A 171 -17.27 20.57 -61.75
N ASP A 172 -16.80 21.79 -61.51
CA ASP A 172 -15.57 22.11 -60.77
C ASP A 172 -15.78 22.28 -59.25
N LEU A 173 -16.96 21.92 -58.74
CA LEU A 173 -17.25 21.82 -57.31
C LEU A 173 -17.57 20.36 -56.95
N VAL A 174 -16.98 19.88 -55.86
CA VAL A 174 -17.23 18.51 -55.37
C VAL A 174 -17.55 18.50 -53.89
N LEU A 175 -18.37 17.53 -53.47
CA LEU A 175 -18.51 17.17 -52.07
C LEU A 175 -17.20 16.53 -51.61
N ALA A 176 -16.49 17.22 -50.72
CA ALA A 176 -15.16 16.84 -50.25
C ALA A 176 -15.19 16.07 -48.93
N CYS A 177 -16.04 16.47 -47.99
CA CYS A 177 -16.17 15.77 -46.71
C CYS A 177 -17.61 15.68 -46.23
N VAL A 178 -17.96 14.57 -45.59
CA VAL A 178 -19.19 14.38 -44.81
C VAL A 178 -18.79 14.16 -43.35
N ASN A 179 -18.78 15.23 -42.56
CA ASN A 179 -18.24 15.20 -41.19
C ASN A 179 -19.27 14.74 -40.16
N ALA A 180 -20.53 15.16 -40.33
CA ALA A 180 -21.64 14.88 -39.43
C ALA A 180 -22.98 14.95 -40.21
N PRO A 181 -24.13 14.55 -39.64
CA PRO A 181 -25.40 14.47 -40.37
C PRO A 181 -25.86 15.78 -41.04
N ARG A 182 -25.41 16.93 -40.53
CA ARG A 182 -25.69 18.27 -41.08
C ARG A 182 -24.44 19.11 -41.35
N GLN A 183 -23.29 18.46 -41.56
CA GLN A 183 -22.01 19.15 -41.74
C GLN A 183 -21.22 18.54 -42.90
N CYS A 184 -21.26 19.19 -44.06
CA CYS A 184 -20.54 18.78 -45.26
C CYS A 184 -19.53 19.85 -45.71
N LEU A 185 -18.44 19.45 -46.34
CA LEU A 185 -17.50 20.37 -46.97
C LEU A 185 -17.57 20.25 -48.49
N VAL A 186 -17.60 21.38 -49.18
CA VAL A 186 -17.49 21.46 -50.64
C VAL A 186 -16.14 22.05 -51.00
N SER A 187 -15.45 21.45 -51.97
CA SER A 187 -14.13 21.87 -52.43
C SER A 187 -14.19 22.29 -53.90
N GLY A 188 -13.37 23.27 -54.27
CA GLY A 188 -13.19 23.67 -55.66
C GLY A 188 -12.42 24.99 -55.85
N PRO A 189 -12.27 25.46 -57.09
CA PRO A 189 -11.59 26.71 -57.40
C PRO A 189 -12.27 27.93 -56.76
N ASN A 190 -11.50 28.97 -56.45
CA ASN A 190 -12.01 30.14 -55.74
C ASN A 190 -13.22 30.79 -56.43
N LYS A 191 -13.16 30.94 -57.76
CA LYS A 191 -14.27 31.48 -58.57
C LYS A 191 -15.53 30.60 -58.53
N ALA A 192 -15.37 29.28 -58.40
CA ALA A 192 -16.49 28.35 -58.32
C ALA A 192 -17.18 28.44 -56.96
N ILE A 193 -16.39 28.51 -55.91
CA ILE A 193 -16.84 28.67 -54.53
C ILE A 193 -17.56 30.03 -54.34
N GLU A 194 -17.02 31.11 -54.88
CA GLU A 194 -17.68 32.43 -54.85
C GLU A 194 -19.03 32.42 -55.58
N ALA A 195 -19.11 31.70 -56.70
CA ALA A 195 -20.37 31.53 -57.44
C ALA A 195 -21.39 30.73 -56.63
N LEU A 196 -20.97 29.63 -56.00
CA LEU A 196 -21.81 28.82 -55.10
C LEU A 196 -22.41 29.67 -53.97
N MET A 197 -21.57 30.47 -53.30
CA MET A 197 -22.03 31.35 -52.21
C MET A 197 -23.01 32.44 -52.69
N LYS A 198 -22.91 32.90 -53.94
CA LYS A 198 -23.82 33.90 -54.52
C LYS A 198 -25.13 33.31 -55.05
N GLN A 199 -25.09 32.09 -55.59
CA GLN A 199 -26.23 31.47 -56.29
C GLN A 199 -27.18 30.70 -55.36
N ALA A 200 -26.79 30.50 -54.10
CA ALA A 200 -27.61 29.80 -53.12
C ALA A 200 -27.93 30.64 -51.86
N PRO A 201 -28.48 31.86 -52.00
CA PRO A 201 -28.80 32.70 -50.84
C PRO A 201 -29.91 32.09 -49.97
N ASP A 202 -30.84 31.34 -50.56
CA ASP A 202 -31.95 30.67 -49.88
C ASP A 202 -31.67 29.19 -49.53
N GLY A 203 -30.43 28.72 -49.77
CA GLY A 203 -30.00 27.35 -49.52
C GLY A 203 -29.45 27.11 -48.10
N PRO A 204 -28.84 25.94 -47.84
CA PRO A 204 -28.14 25.68 -46.58
C PRO A 204 -27.05 26.74 -46.33
N LYS A 205 -26.84 27.13 -45.07
CA LYS A 205 -25.83 28.13 -44.70
C LYS A 205 -24.44 27.69 -45.17
N ILE A 206 -23.74 28.56 -45.90
CA ILE A 206 -22.39 28.31 -46.43
C ILE A 206 -21.38 29.22 -45.72
N LEU A 207 -20.31 28.64 -45.20
CA LEU A 207 -19.22 29.33 -44.50
C LEU A 207 -17.90 29.05 -45.21
N ARG A 208 -17.15 30.11 -45.54
CA ARG A 208 -15.83 29.97 -46.16
C ARG A 208 -14.79 29.54 -45.13
N LEU A 209 -13.98 28.54 -45.47
CA LEU A 209 -12.88 28.08 -44.64
C LEU A 209 -11.59 28.81 -45.04
N ASP A 210 -10.71 29.02 -44.07
CA ASP A 210 -9.37 29.56 -44.30
C ASP A 210 -8.42 28.42 -44.75
N ALA A 211 -8.74 27.86 -45.92
CA ALA A 211 -7.99 26.78 -46.56
C ALA A 211 -7.32 27.32 -47.84
N PRO A 212 -5.99 27.24 -47.95
CA PRO A 212 -5.25 27.85 -49.08
C PRO A 212 -5.31 27.03 -50.38
N TYR A 213 -5.96 25.87 -50.37
CA TYR A 213 -6.10 24.96 -51.52
C TYR A 213 -7.40 24.15 -51.47
N ALA A 214 -7.79 23.59 -52.61
CA ALA A 214 -8.97 22.73 -52.76
C ALA A 214 -8.63 21.25 -52.47
N SER A 215 -8.62 20.85 -51.20
CA SER A 215 -8.39 19.45 -50.79
C SER A 215 -9.56 18.52 -51.12
N HIS A 216 -9.32 17.20 -51.15
CA HIS A 216 -10.31 16.17 -51.50
C HIS A 216 -11.00 16.45 -52.85
N HIS A 217 -10.25 16.99 -53.81
CA HIS A 217 -10.78 17.43 -55.11
C HIS A 217 -10.11 16.67 -56.27
N PRO A 218 -10.87 16.01 -57.18
CA PRO A 218 -10.31 15.26 -58.31
C PRO A 218 -9.40 16.08 -59.24
N GLY A 219 -9.57 17.40 -59.30
CA GLY A 219 -8.67 18.31 -60.02
C GLY A 219 -7.23 18.38 -59.47
N GLN A 220 -6.98 17.84 -58.27
CA GLN A 220 -5.65 17.85 -57.63
C GLN A 220 -4.82 16.59 -57.91
N VAL A 221 -5.15 15.80 -58.95
CA VAL A 221 -4.39 14.59 -59.32
C VAL A 221 -2.89 14.84 -59.46
N SER A 222 -2.50 15.98 -60.04
CA SER A 222 -1.07 16.30 -60.18
C SER A 222 -0.37 16.53 -58.83
N VAL A 223 -1.08 17.10 -57.83
CA VAL A 223 -0.59 17.25 -56.46
C VAL A 223 -0.47 15.88 -55.80
N ALA A 224 -1.50 15.03 -55.93
CA ALA A 224 -1.50 13.69 -55.35
C ALA A 224 -0.35 12.83 -55.88
N GLU A 225 -0.06 12.88 -57.18
CA GLU A 225 1.06 12.11 -57.77
C GLU A 225 2.44 12.66 -57.34
N ARG A 226 2.61 13.98 -57.20
CA ARG A 226 3.84 14.57 -56.64
C ARG A 226 4.04 14.22 -55.17
N PHE A 227 2.95 14.19 -54.40
CA PHE A 227 2.97 13.79 -53.00
C PHE A 227 3.33 12.31 -52.87
N LEU A 228 2.66 11.44 -53.64
CA LEU A 228 2.93 10.01 -53.68
C LEU A 228 4.39 9.71 -54.03
N ALA A 229 4.95 10.39 -55.04
CA ALA A 229 6.34 10.19 -55.45
C ALA A 229 7.35 10.44 -54.30
N GLN A 230 7.10 11.45 -53.45
CA GLN A 230 7.91 11.71 -52.27
C GLN A 230 7.64 10.69 -51.15
N LEU A 231 6.39 10.31 -50.93
CA LEU A 231 6.03 9.30 -49.93
C LEU A 231 6.60 7.91 -50.23
N ARG A 232 6.88 7.57 -51.50
CA ARG A 232 7.51 6.29 -51.88
C ARG A 232 8.91 6.10 -51.32
N ALA A 233 9.57 7.18 -50.87
CA ALA A 233 10.85 7.09 -50.17
C ALA A 233 10.70 6.68 -48.69
N LEU A 234 9.49 6.77 -48.14
CA LEU A 234 9.19 6.31 -46.79
C LEU A 234 9.02 4.79 -46.80
N SER A 235 9.40 4.14 -45.71
CA SER A 235 9.20 2.70 -45.49
C SER A 235 8.23 2.50 -44.33
N PRO A 236 6.91 2.50 -44.57
CA PRO A 236 5.94 2.32 -43.50
C PRO A 236 6.13 0.98 -42.79
N GLY A 237 6.02 1.00 -41.47
CA GLY A 237 6.01 -0.18 -40.61
C GLY A 237 4.64 -0.85 -40.56
N SER A 238 4.53 -1.89 -39.72
CA SER A 238 3.27 -2.57 -39.41
C SER A 238 2.32 -1.65 -38.61
N ILE A 239 1.02 -1.73 -38.89
CA ILE A 239 -0.01 -0.99 -38.15
C ILE A 239 -0.26 -1.72 -36.82
N ARG A 240 0.13 -1.10 -35.70
CA ARG A 240 0.04 -1.70 -34.36
C ARG A 240 -1.32 -1.47 -33.70
N VAL A 241 -1.98 -0.37 -34.06
CA VAL A 241 -3.34 -0.02 -33.58
C VAL A 241 -4.28 0.04 -34.78
N PRO A 242 -5.46 -0.60 -34.73
CA PRO A 242 -6.43 -0.54 -35.82
C PRO A 242 -6.73 0.90 -36.26
N LEU A 243 -6.46 1.21 -37.54
CA LEU A 243 -6.59 2.54 -38.11
C LEU A 243 -7.70 2.57 -39.17
N TYR A 244 -8.77 3.33 -38.91
CA TYR A 244 -9.88 3.52 -39.84
C TYR A 244 -9.63 4.75 -40.73
N SER A 245 -9.65 4.54 -42.05
CA SER A 245 -9.56 5.64 -43.03
C SER A 245 -10.94 6.17 -43.39
N CYS A 246 -11.17 7.46 -43.16
CA CYS A 246 -12.41 8.12 -43.60
C CYS A 246 -12.54 8.19 -45.13
N VAL A 247 -11.45 8.03 -45.88
CA VAL A 247 -11.45 8.06 -47.35
C VAL A 247 -11.69 6.67 -47.92
N ALA A 248 -11.00 5.65 -47.41
CA ALA A 248 -11.23 4.27 -47.85
C ALA A 248 -12.54 3.67 -47.30
N ARG A 249 -13.10 4.27 -46.23
CA ARG A 249 -14.30 3.83 -45.51
C ARG A 249 -14.17 2.39 -45.00
N ARG A 250 -12.99 2.08 -44.46
CA ARG A 250 -12.65 0.80 -43.83
C ARG A 250 -11.36 0.94 -43.01
N MET A 251 -11.07 -0.10 -42.22
CA MET A 251 -9.75 -0.27 -41.60
C MET A 251 -8.67 -0.47 -42.66
N TYR A 252 -7.49 0.10 -42.42
CA TYR A 252 -6.27 -0.30 -43.10
C TYR A 252 -5.83 -1.70 -42.67
N HIS A 253 -5.15 -2.41 -43.56
CA HIS A 253 -4.49 -3.68 -43.32
C HIS A 253 -3.00 -3.54 -43.66
N ASP A 254 -2.14 -4.38 -43.09
CA ASP A 254 -0.68 -4.30 -43.28
C ASP A 254 -0.20 -4.39 -44.74
N LYS A 255 -1.04 -4.92 -45.65
CA LYS A 255 -0.74 -5.03 -47.09
C LYS A 255 -1.24 -3.86 -47.92
N ASP A 256 -1.97 -2.92 -47.31
CA ASP A 256 -2.44 -1.74 -48.02
C ASP A 256 -1.26 -0.83 -48.37
N ASP A 257 -1.36 -0.17 -49.53
CA ASP A 257 -0.38 0.82 -49.97
C ASP A 257 -0.63 2.15 -49.22
N LEU A 258 -0.07 2.26 -48.01
CA LEU A 258 -0.27 3.43 -47.14
C LEU A 258 0.15 4.76 -47.79
N PRO A 259 1.28 4.86 -48.53
CA PRO A 259 1.60 6.04 -49.31
C PRO A 259 0.50 6.42 -50.32
N ARG A 260 -0.10 5.44 -51.00
CA ARG A 260 -1.22 5.69 -51.90
C ARG A 260 -2.48 6.12 -51.14
N GLY A 261 -2.74 5.53 -49.97
CA GLY A 261 -3.82 5.95 -49.07
C GLY A 261 -3.74 7.44 -48.73
N LEU A 262 -2.57 7.91 -48.28
CA LEU A 262 -2.34 9.34 -47.98
C LEU A 262 -2.49 10.23 -49.22
N ALA A 263 -2.01 9.78 -50.38
CA ALA A 263 -2.18 10.53 -51.64
C ALA A 263 -3.65 10.59 -52.09
N ASP A 264 -4.42 9.54 -51.85
CA ASP A 264 -5.85 9.50 -52.15
C ASP A 264 -6.64 10.52 -51.30
N CYS A 265 -6.17 10.87 -50.10
CA CYS A 265 -6.76 11.94 -49.26
C CYS A 265 -6.70 13.33 -49.91
N VAL A 266 -5.83 13.53 -50.90
CA VAL A 266 -5.78 14.79 -51.67
C VAL A 266 -6.95 14.90 -52.66
N ILE A 267 -7.46 13.79 -53.18
CA ILE A 267 -8.37 13.78 -54.35
C ILE A 267 -9.72 13.10 -54.12
N LYS A 268 -9.86 12.24 -53.10
CA LYS A 268 -11.07 11.49 -52.80
C LYS A 268 -11.80 12.08 -51.59
N PRO A 269 -13.14 11.98 -51.51
CA PRO A 269 -13.89 12.52 -50.38
C PRO A 269 -13.69 11.72 -49.09
N ALA A 270 -13.78 12.40 -47.93
CA ALA A 270 -13.68 11.80 -46.60
C ALA A 270 -15.05 11.73 -45.88
N HIS A 271 -15.39 10.57 -45.31
CA HIS A 271 -16.69 10.29 -44.69
C HIS A 271 -16.54 9.93 -43.21
N LEU A 272 -16.29 10.93 -42.36
CA LEU A 272 -16.21 10.75 -40.90
C LEU A 272 -17.54 10.28 -40.32
N LEU A 273 -18.67 10.77 -40.86
CA LEU A 273 -20.01 10.30 -40.45
C LEU A 273 -20.13 8.78 -40.54
N GLN A 274 -19.68 8.19 -41.65
CA GLN A 274 -19.70 6.74 -41.83
C GLN A 274 -18.70 6.05 -40.89
N ALA A 275 -17.50 6.59 -40.73
CA ALA A 275 -16.49 6.04 -39.84
C ALA A 275 -16.99 5.92 -38.39
N LEU A 276 -17.69 6.96 -37.89
CA LEU A 276 -18.29 6.95 -36.56
C LEU A 276 -19.44 5.95 -36.44
N GLN A 277 -20.21 5.72 -37.51
CA GLN A 277 -21.31 4.74 -37.54
C GLN A 277 -20.82 3.29 -37.65
N ASP A 278 -19.68 3.08 -38.30
CA ASP A 278 -19.10 1.74 -38.51
C ASP A 278 -18.41 1.19 -37.26
N ILE A 279 -17.97 2.06 -36.34
CA ILE A 279 -17.39 1.60 -35.08
C ILE A 279 -18.49 1.25 -34.08
N ASN A 280 -18.49 0.00 -33.63
CA ASN A 280 -19.31 -0.44 -32.51
C ASN A 280 -18.92 0.36 -31.25
N SER A 281 -19.79 1.28 -30.84
CA SER A 281 -19.62 2.10 -29.66
C SER A 281 -20.76 1.84 -28.68
N ASP A 282 -20.41 1.64 -27.41
CA ASP A 282 -21.33 1.48 -26.29
C ASP A 282 -21.28 2.71 -25.37
N ALA A 283 -22.05 2.68 -24.29
CA ALA A 283 -22.08 3.76 -23.30
C ALA A 283 -20.73 3.96 -22.56
N GLN A 284 -19.79 3.02 -22.71
CA GLN A 284 -18.44 3.03 -22.17
C GLN A 284 -17.40 3.32 -23.27
N THR A 285 -17.77 3.92 -24.40
CA THR A 285 -16.81 4.30 -25.43
C THR A 285 -16.55 5.80 -25.32
N VAL A 286 -15.27 6.18 -25.18
CA VAL A 286 -14.85 7.58 -25.12
C VAL A 286 -14.03 7.93 -26.36
N PHE A 287 -14.54 8.87 -27.15
CA PHE A 287 -13.81 9.44 -28.27
C PHE A 287 -12.90 10.57 -27.77
N VAL A 288 -11.59 10.46 -27.97
CA VAL A 288 -10.62 11.49 -27.61
C VAL A 288 -10.24 12.26 -28.87
N ASP A 289 -10.56 13.55 -28.92
CA ASP A 289 -10.23 14.45 -30.03
C ASP A 289 -8.81 14.99 -29.85
N LEU A 290 -7.91 14.59 -30.76
CA LEU A 290 -6.50 14.97 -30.73
C LEU A 290 -6.26 16.36 -31.34
N GLY A 291 -7.32 17.13 -31.59
CA GLY A 291 -7.29 18.43 -32.23
C GLY A 291 -7.31 19.64 -31.31
N ILE A 292 -6.65 20.71 -31.77
CA ILE A 292 -6.53 21.99 -31.06
C ILE A 292 -7.90 22.68 -30.84
N GLY A 293 -8.89 22.46 -31.70
CA GLY A 293 -10.17 23.17 -31.67
C GLY A 293 -11.41 22.37 -31.24
N GLY A 294 -11.24 21.11 -30.80
CA GLY A 294 -12.34 20.22 -30.39
C GLY A 294 -13.43 20.01 -31.46
N GLY A 295 -13.05 20.11 -32.74
CA GLY A 295 -13.99 20.09 -33.86
C GLY A 295 -14.59 18.72 -34.12
N LEU A 296 -13.84 17.65 -33.87
CA LEU A 296 -14.32 16.29 -34.08
C LEU A 296 -15.23 15.85 -32.93
N SER A 297 -14.99 16.28 -31.69
CA SER A 297 -15.92 16.03 -30.57
C SER A 297 -17.33 16.51 -30.88
N ARG A 298 -17.47 17.67 -31.53
CA ARG A 298 -18.78 18.16 -32.00
C ARG A 298 -19.41 17.27 -33.08
N CYS A 299 -18.60 16.69 -33.96
CA CYS A 299 -19.06 15.75 -34.99
C CYS A 299 -19.50 14.42 -34.37
N VAL A 300 -18.80 13.94 -33.34
CA VAL A 300 -19.17 12.76 -32.53
C VAL A 300 -20.54 13.00 -31.90
N TYR A 301 -20.73 14.08 -31.14
CA TYR A 301 -22.03 14.36 -30.50
C TYR A 301 -23.18 14.51 -31.50
N ALA A 302 -22.93 15.09 -32.67
CA ALA A 302 -23.94 15.23 -33.72
C ALA A 302 -24.31 13.89 -34.39
N THR A 303 -23.42 12.90 -34.36
CA THR A 303 -23.57 11.60 -35.02
C THR A 303 -24.06 10.52 -34.07
N LEU A 304 -23.51 10.49 -32.86
CA LEU A 304 -23.71 9.49 -31.82
C LEU A 304 -24.15 10.21 -30.52
N PRO A 305 -25.45 10.52 -30.34
CA PRO A 305 -25.92 11.35 -29.22
C PRO A 305 -25.69 10.74 -27.83
N LEU A 306 -25.42 9.44 -27.74
CA LEU A 306 -25.16 8.71 -26.50
C LEU A 306 -23.66 8.47 -26.24
N ALA A 307 -22.78 8.81 -27.20
CA ALA A 307 -21.34 8.63 -27.05
C ALA A 307 -20.73 9.76 -26.22
N GLN A 308 -19.62 9.46 -25.56
CA GLN A 308 -18.83 10.45 -24.83
C GLN A 308 -17.68 10.92 -25.72
N ALA A 309 -17.42 12.23 -25.77
CA ALA A 309 -16.28 12.79 -26.49
C ALA A 309 -15.53 13.81 -25.64
N TYR A 310 -14.21 13.71 -25.61
CA TYR A 310 -13.33 14.56 -24.81
C TYR A 310 -12.27 15.20 -25.70
N ALA A 311 -12.06 16.51 -25.58
CA ALA A 311 -11.10 17.26 -26.38
C ALA A 311 -10.08 17.92 -25.43
N PRO A 312 -8.93 17.28 -25.15
CA PRO A 312 -7.99 17.77 -24.15
C PRO A 312 -7.45 19.18 -24.44
N LEU A 313 -7.13 19.50 -25.70
CA LEU A 313 -6.49 20.78 -26.05
C LEU A 313 -7.40 22.01 -25.96
N VAL A 314 -8.71 21.84 -25.71
CA VAL A 314 -9.64 22.96 -25.47
C VAL A 314 -10.03 23.13 -24.01
N GLN A 315 -9.60 22.21 -23.14
CA GLN A 315 -9.89 22.29 -21.71
C GLN A 315 -9.00 23.33 -21.03
N ASP A 316 -9.43 23.81 -19.87
CA ASP A 316 -8.58 24.67 -19.05
C ASP A 316 -7.53 23.86 -18.27
N ALA A 317 -6.58 24.56 -17.65
CA ALA A 317 -5.49 23.92 -16.91
C ALA A 317 -5.99 23.11 -15.70
N ALA A 318 -7.09 23.52 -15.06
CA ALA A 318 -7.61 22.83 -13.88
C ALA A 318 -8.24 21.49 -14.28
N GLU A 319 -9.03 21.46 -15.36
CA GLU A 319 -9.63 20.25 -15.91
C GLU A 319 -8.57 19.25 -16.39
N LEU A 320 -7.50 19.72 -17.04
CA LEU A 320 -6.38 18.87 -17.45
C LEU A 320 -5.60 18.30 -16.26
N MET A 321 -5.36 19.11 -15.22
CA MET A 321 -4.70 18.62 -14.01
C MET A 321 -5.52 17.55 -13.30
N VAL A 322 -6.86 17.68 -13.27
CA VAL A 322 -7.75 16.65 -12.72
C VAL A 322 -7.64 15.36 -13.55
N LEU A 323 -7.73 15.46 -14.88
CA LEU A 323 -7.58 14.32 -15.78
C LEU A 323 -6.26 13.57 -15.55
N PHE A 324 -5.14 14.29 -15.57
CA PHE A 324 -3.83 13.65 -15.44
C PHE A 324 -3.56 13.12 -14.04
N SER A 325 -4.06 13.78 -12.99
CA SER A 325 -3.98 13.26 -11.62
C SER A 325 -4.76 11.96 -11.46
N GLU A 326 -5.95 11.86 -12.06
CA GLU A 326 -6.74 10.62 -12.05
C GLU A 326 -6.12 9.49 -12.89
N LEU A 327 -5.44 9.83 -13.99
CA LEU A 327 -4.70 8.85 -14.78
C LEU A 327 -3.39 8.42 -14.07
N GLU A 328 -2.63 9.33 -13.47
CA GLU A 328 -1.44 9.04 -12.65
C GLU A 328 -1.75 8.08 -11.51
N PHE A 329 -2.87 8.34 -10.82
CA PHE A 329 -3.38 7.50 -9.75
C PHE A 329 -3.45 6.02 -10.13
N ARG A 330 -3.83 5.73 -11.37
CA ARG A 330 -3.94 4.37 -11.90
C ARG A 330 -2.68 3.90 -12.66
N ALA A 331 -1.79 4.80 -13.10
CA ALA A 331 -0.55 4.45 -13.83
C ALA A 331 0.51 3.87 -12.90
N GLY A 332 0.49 4.28 -11.62
CA GLY A 332 1.40 3.78 -10.58
C GLY A 332 1.34 2.27 -10.32
N ALA A 333 0.48 1.52 -11.01
CA ALA A 333 0.44 0.07 -10.97
C ALA A 333 1.43 -0.63 -11.95
N ASP A 334 1.87 0.02 -13.05
CA ASP A 334 2.63 -0.65 -14.14
C ASP A 334 3.91 0.10 -14.62
N ASP A 335 4.39 1.13 -13.91
CA ASP A 335 5.65 1.83 -14.22
C ASP A 335 6.90 1.13 -13.60
N PRO A 336 7.94 0.78 -14.38
CA PRO A 336 9.18 0.17 -13.87
C PRO A 336 9.92 0.98 -12.80
N LEU A 337 9.82 2.32 -12.82
CA LEU A 337 10.42 3.18 -11.79
C LEU A 337 9.60 3.16 -10.50
N THR A 338 8.28 3.18 -10.61
CA THR A 338 7.35 3.02 -9.47
C THR A 338 7.52 1.65 -8.81
N ASP A 339 7.65 0.59 -9.60
CA ASP A 339 7.91 -0.77 -9.14
C ASP A 339 9.29 -0.91 -8.45
N ARG A 340 10.32 -0.19 -8.92
CA ARG A 340 11.62 -0.11 -8.23
C ARG A 340 11.52 0.60 -6.87
N THR A 341 10.78 1.70 -6.81
CA THR A 341 10.57 2.45 -5.56
C THR A 341 9.75 1.64 -4.55
N ILE A 342 8.69 0.96 -5.00
CA ILE A 342 7.89 0.05 -4.16
C ILE A 342 8.76 -1.07 -3.60
N ARG A 343 9.56 -1.75 -4.44
CA ARG A 343 10.52 -2.77 -3.97
C ARG A 343 11.48 -2.23 -2.93
N GLY A 344 12.07 -1.06 -3.18
CA GLY A 344 12.99 -0.43 -2.24
C GLY A 344 12.33 -0.05 -0.90
N LEU A 345 11.06 0.36 -0.92
CA LEU A 345 10.27 0.59 0.29
C LEU A 345 10.02 -0.72 1.04
N VAL A 346 9.55 -1.78 0.35
CA VAL A 346 9.29 -3.11 0.96
C VAL A 346 10.56 -3.66 1.62
N GLU A 347 11.69 -3.64 0.91
CA GLU A 347 12.99 -4.10 1.44
C GLU A 347 13.40 -3.35 2.71
N ALA A 348 13.20 -2.02 2.73
CA ALA A 348 13.53 -1.20 3.90
C ALA A 348 12.57 -1.42 5.09
N ILE A 349 11.31 -1.78 4.85
CA ILE A 349 10.29 -1.98 5.89
C ILE A 349 10.36 -3.39 6.48
N GLU A 350 10.52 -4.43 5.65
CA GLU A 350 10.53 -5.82 6.12
C GLU A 350 11.80 -6.18 6.89
N GLY A 351 12.95 -5.65 6.47
CA GLY A 351 14.24 -5.56 7.21
C GLY A 351 14.78 -6.86 7.82
N ALA A 352 14.16 -7.32 8.91
CA ALA A 352 14.61 -8.49 9.68
C ALA A 352 14.28 -9.83 9.01
N VAL A 353 13.22 -9.89 8.20
CA VAL A 353 12.82 -11.09 7.46
C VAL A 353 13.15 -10.85 6.00
N SER A 354 13.93 -11.75 5.39
CA SER A 354 14.28 -11.60 3.97
C SER A 354 13.09 -11.92 3.06
N ASN A 355 13.02 -11.28 1.90
CA ASN A 355 11.99 -11.56 0.88
C ASN A 355 11.91 -13.05 0.53
N GLU A 356 13.04 -13.74 0.43
CA GLU A 356 13.09 -15.19 0.15
C GLU A 356 12.38 -16.00 1.25
N THR A 357 12.63 -15.64 2.52
CA THR A 357 11.99 -16.27 3.67
C THR A 357 10.49 -15.94 3.74
N SER A 358 10.09 -14.69 3.44
CA SER A 358 8.69 -14.28 3.32
C SER A 358 7.96 -15.10 2.24
N MET A 359 8.59 -15.28 1.07
CA MET A 359 8.05 -16.12 -0.01
C MET A 359 7.95 -17.59 0.38
N GLN A 360 8.95 -18.14 1.08
CA GLN A 360 8.91 -19.50 1.60
C GLN A 360 7.74 -19.69 2.58
N ALA A 361 7.53 -18.75 3.50
CA ALA A 361 6.38 -18.77 4.41
C ALA A 361 5.05 -18.70 3.64
N ALA A 362 4.92 -17.81 2.66
CA ALA A 362 3.74 -17.71 1.82
C ALA A 362 3.44 -19.02 1.06
N GLN A 363 4.47 -19.71 0.55
CA GLN A 363 4.32 -21.01 -0.12
C GLN A 363 3.83 -22.10 0.84
N ILE A 364 4.34 -22.14 2.06
CA ILE A 364 3.88 -23.08 3.11
C ILE A 364 2.40 -22.84 3.42
N LEU A 365 1.98 -21.57 3.47
CA LEU A 365 0.61 -21.19 3.81
C LEU A 365 -0.38 -21.30 2.65
N ALA A 366 0.07 -21.25 1.39
CA ALA A 366 -0.80 -21.31 0.21
C ALA A 366 -1.66 -22.58 0.13
N GLY A 367 -1.21 -23.68 0.75
CA GLY A 367 -1.95 -24.95 0.84
C GLY A 367 -2.96 -25.02 2.00
N LEU A 368 -3.08 -23.97 2.81
CA LEU A 368 -3.93 -23.92 3.99
C LEU A 368 -5.17 -23.08 3.76
N ASP A 369 -6.32 -23.53 4.27
CA ASP A 369 -7.53 -22.72 4.34
C ASP A 369 -7.40 -21.69 5.49
N LEU A 370 -6.91 -20.50 5.15
CA LEU A 370 -6.85 -19.34 6.04
C LEU A 370 -8.08 -18.43 5.89
N SER A 371 -9.17 -18.91 5.29
CA SER A 371 -10.37 -18.09 5.06
C SER A 371 -10.94 -17.53 6.37
N HIS A 372 -11.45 -16.31 6.28
CA HIS A 372 -12.01 -15.58 7.39
C HIS A 372 -13.34 -16.21 7.79
N ARG A 373 -13.46 -16.64 9.04
CA ARG A 373 -14.58 -17.48 9.50
C ARG A 373 -15.59 -16.67 10.28
N ILE A 374 -16.58 -16.13 9.58
CA ILE A 374 -17.67 -15.36 10.19
C ILE A 374 -18.88 -16.27 10.42
N GLY A 375 -19.55 -16.12 11.56
CA GLY A 375 -20.85 -16.75 11.84
C GLY A 375 -20.81 -18.21 12.29
N LEU A 376 -19.62 -18.77 12.53
CA LEU A 376 -19.47 -20.09 13.15
C LEU A 376 -19.65 -20.03 14.67
N ALA A 377 -20.07 -21.15 15.27
CA ALA A 377 -20.10 -21.26 16.73
C ALA A 377 -18.67 -21.29 17.32
N ASN A 378 -18.46 -20.68 18.49
CA ASN A 378 -17.12 -20.54 19.08
C ASN A 378 -16.37 -21.88 19.24
N LEU A 379 -17.06 -22.94 19.66
CA LEU A 379 -16.45 -24.27 19.79
C LEU A 379 -15.91 -24.82 18.46
N GLU A 380 -16.61 -24.54 17.36
CA GLU A 380 -16.17 -24.93 16.01
C GLU A 380 -14.95 -24.11 15.57
N LEU A 381 -14.93 -22.81 15.87
CA LEU A 381 -13.78 -21.93 15.64
C LEU A 381 -12.54 -22.46 16.37
N HIS A 382 -12.66 -22.73 17.67
CA HIS A 382 -11.57 -23.21 18.52
C HIS A 382 -10.99 -24.54 18.01
N ARG A 383 -11.85 -25.51 17.65
CA ARG A 383 -11.40 -26.79 17.07
C ARG A 383 -10.75 -26.61 15.70
N GLY A 384 -11.30 -25.72 14.88
CA GLY A 384 -10.76 -25.35 13.58
C GLY A 384 -9.33 -24.82 13.69
N THR A 385 -9.04 -23.97 14.68
CA THR A 385 -7.69 -23.43 14.92
C THR A 385 -6.66 -24.55 15.15
N TYR A 386 -6.98 -25.57 15.95
CA TYR A 386 -6.08 -26.72 16.13
C TYR A 386 -5.92 -27.58 14.88
N ALA A 387 -6.98 -27.74 14.07
CA ALA A 387 -6.89 -28.45 12.80
C ALA A 387 -5.94 -27.72 11.84
N ARG A 388 -6.04 -26.39 11.74
CA ARG A 388 -5.13 -25.57 10.94
C ARG A 388 -3.70 -25.56 11.48
N LEU A 389 -3.50 -25.55 12.80
CA LEU A 389 -2.16 -25.68 13.39
C LEU A 389 -1.50 -27.01 12.99
N ARG A 390 -2.21 -28.13 13.03
CA ARG A 390 -1.68 -29.43 12.57
C ARG A 390 -1.42 -29.44 11.06
N ALA A 391 -2.28 -28.81 10.27
CA ALA A 391 -2.08 -28.67 8.83
C ALA A 391 -0.84 -27.83 8.50
N LEU A 392 -0.62 -26.71 9.21
CA LEU A 392 0.58 -25.90 9.12
C LEU A 392 1.84 -26.71 9.45
N ILE A 393 1.84 -27.45 10.57
CA ILE A 393 2.97 -28.29 10.97
C ILE A 393 3.28 -29.33 9.87
N LYS A 394 2.26 -29.94 9.27
CA LYS A 394 2.41 -30.89 8.17
C LYS A 394 2.91 -30.26 6.86
N ALA A 395 2.61 -28.97 6.64
CA ALA A 395 3.03 -28.22 5.47
C ALA A 395 4.49 -27.75 5.55
N LEU A 396 5.10 -27.75 6.74
CA LEU A 396 6.53 -27.48 6.89
C LEU A 396 7.38 -28.50 6.11
N PRO A 397 8.50 -28.10 5.49
CA PRO A 397 9.39 -29.04 4.84
C PRO A 397 9.89 -30.13 5.79
N ALA A 398 10.20 -31.31 5.25
CA ALA A 398 10.64 -32.45 6.05
C ALA A 398 11.91 -32.11 6.85
N ASN A 399 11.90 -32.43 8.14
CA ASN A 399 12.98 -32.14 9.10
C ASN A 399 13.20 -30.65 9.43
N THR A 400 12.34 -29.73 8.99
CA THR A 400 12.44 -28.32 9.41
C THR A 400 12.28 -28.19 10.91
N ARG A 401 13.22 -27.50 11.55
CA ARG A 401 13.16 -27.09 12.96
C ARG A 401 13.19 -25.57 13.01
N LEU A 402 12.09 -24.96 13.43
CA LEU A 402 11.93 -23.50 13.38
C LEU A 402 12.94 -22.73 14.24
N PHE A 403 13.46 -23.35 15.31
CA PHE A 403 14.53 -22.75 16.12
C PHE A 403 15.92 -22.79 15.45
N ASP A 404 16.12 -23.67 14.46
CA ASP A 404 17.32 -23.66 13.62
C ASP A 404 17.16 -22.65 12.46
N GLU A 405 15.93 -22.29 12.10
CA GLU A 405 15.56 -21.30 11.08
C GLU A 405 14.70 -20.15 11.63
N PRO A 406 15.23 -19.31 12.56
CA PRO A 406 14.42 -18.31 13.25
C PRO A 406 13.82 -17.24 12.33
N GLY A 407 14.41 -16.99 11.16
CA GLY A 407 13.82 -16.11 10.13
C GLY A 407 12.49 -16.65 9.60
N LEU A 408 12.41 -17.97 9.32
CA LEU A 408 11.18 -18.61 8.86
C LEU A 408 10.09 -18.57 9.94
N MET A 409 10.49 -18.74 11.20
CA MET A 409 9.58 -18.62 12.36
C MET A 409 8.95 -17.22 12.45
N LEU A 410 9.73 -16.16 12.22
CA LEU A 410 9.23 -14.77 12.20
C LEU A 410 8.38 -14.48 10.96
N ALA A 411 8.76 -14.98 9.78
CA ALA A 411 7.98 -14.84 8.54
C ALA A 411 6.59 -15.49 8.67
N LEU A 412 6.53 -16.72 9.22
CA LEU A 412 5.27 -17.39 9.53
C LEU A 412 4.46 -16.59 10.57
N SER A 413 5.12 -16.01 11.58
CA SER A 413 4.44 -15.18 12.59
C SER A 413 3.78 -13.94 11.97
N GLN A 414 4.47 -13.25 11.05
CA GLN A 414 3.92 -12.11 10.31
C GLN A 414 2.69 -12.51 9.47
N ALA A 415 2.84 -13.54 8.65
CA ALA A 415 1.79 -13.99 7.74
C ALA A 415 0.56 -14.54 8.48
N LEU A 416 0.77 -15.27 9.58
CA LEU A 416 -0.33 -15.74 10.43
C LEU A 416 -1.01 -14.60 11.17
N GLY A 417 -0.25 -13.60 11.64
CA GLY A 417 -0.84 -12.41 12.28
C GLY A 417 -1.85 -11.71 11.38
N VAL A 418 -1.54 -11.57 10.09
CA VAL A 418 -2.46 -10.97 9.09
C VAL A 418 -3.57 -11.94 8.68
N GLY A 419 -3.21 -13.18 8.34
CA GLY A 419 -4.12 -14.15 7.73
C GLY A 419 -5.05 -14.89 8.69
N ASP A 420 -4.63 -15.17 9.93
CA ASP A 420 -5.43 -15.86 10.96
C ASP A 420 -4.85 -15.59 12.37
N PRO A 421 -5.24 -14.48 13.04
CA PRO A 421 -4.75 -14.11 14.37
C PRO A 421 -4.90 -15.22 15.43
N SER A 422 -5.98 -16.00 15.38
CA SER A 422 -6.19 -17.12 16.31
C SER A 422 -5.18 -18.25 16.08
N LEU A 423 -4.88 -18.58 14.82
CA LEU A 423 -3.84 -19.54 14.48
C LEU A 423 -2.45 -19.03 14.87
N PHE A 424 -2.19 -17.72 14.74
CA PHE A 424 -0.96 -17.11 15.26
C PHE A 424 -0.81 -17.34 16.78
N ILE A 425 -1.85 -17.12 17.58
CA ILE A 425 -1.80 -17.38 19.03
C ILE A 425 -1.48 -18.85 19.32
N ALA A 426 -2.14 -19.78 18.62
CA ALA A 426 -1.87 -21.20 18.78
C ALA A 426 -0.43 -21.57 18.39
N PHE A 427 0.08 -20.98 17.31
CA PHE A 427 1.45 -21.15 16.84
C PHE A 427 2.49 -20.59 17.83
N ALA A 428 2.24 -19.40 18.40
CA ALA A 428 3.10 -18.78 19.40
C ALA A 428 3.16 -19.59 20.71
N ILE A 429 2.05 -20.18 21.14
CA ILE A 429 2.01 -21.08 22.30
C ILE A 429 2.73 -22.42 22.00
N GLN A 430 2.49 -23.01 20.82
CA GLN A 430 3.14 -24.24 20.38
C GLN A 430 4.65 -24.08 20.35
N TYR A 431 5.14 -23.13 19.53
CA TYR A 431 6.56 -23.00 19.25
C TYR A 431 7.28 -22.05 20.21
N GLY A 432 6.77 -20.83 20.38
CA GLY A 432 7.42 -19.79 21.18
C GLY A 432 7.50 -20.15 22.67
N LEU A 433 6.43 -20.71 23.24
CA LEU A 433 6.41 -21.11 24.65
C LEU A 433 6.84 -22.57 24.84
N CYS A 434 6.05 -23.53 24.38
CA CYS A 434 6.25 -24.93 24.79
C CYS A 434 7.47 -25.59 24.15
N VAL A 435 7.63 -25.53 22.83
CA VAL A 435 8.83 -26.07 22.15
C VAL A 435 10.07 -25.30 22.60
N GLY A 436 10.02 -23.96 22.68
CA GLY A 436 11.11 -23.14 23.17
C GLY A 436 11.57 -23.53 24.58
N THR A 437 10.64 -23.73 25.53
CA THR A 437 10.97 -24.26 26.85
C THR A 437 11.58 -25.65 26.75
N LEU A 438 11.01 -26.58 25.99
CA LEU A 438 11.55 -27.93 25.91
C LEU A 438 12.99 -27.95 25.35
N ILE A 439 13.29 -27.15 24.32
CA ILE A 439 14.65 -27.02 23.77
C ILE A 439 15.64 -26.50 24.82
N GLU A 440 15.24 -25.53 25.63
CA GLU A 440 16.12 -24.96 26.65
C GLU A 440 16.47 -25.97 27.76
N PHE A 441 15.54 -26.88 28.06
CA PHE A 441 15.61 -27.79 29.21
C PHE A 441 15.80 -29.27 28.85
N GLU A 442 15.91 -29.64 27.56
CA GLU A 442 16.01 -31.05 27.14
C GLU A 442 17.38 -31.70 27.35
N GLN A 443 18.40 -30.94 27.77
CA GLN A 443 19.75 -31.48 27.98
C GLN A 443 19.72 -32.67 28.95
N ASP A 444 20.06 -33.85 28.43
CA ASP A 444 20.05 -35.15 29.11
C ASP A 444 18.68 -35.59 29.68
N ASN A 445 17.57 -35.02 29.19
CA ASN A 445 16.19 -35.43 29.54
C ASN A 445 15.48 -36.07 28.32
N PRO A 446 15.52 -37.41 28.16
CA PRO A 446 14.83 -38.11 27.07
C PRO A 446 13.32 -37.92 27.03
N GLY A 447 12.69 -37.61 28.17
CA GLY A 447 11.26 -37.32 28.27
C GLY A 447 10.92 -36.00 27.57
N ALA A 448 11.69 -34.94 27.84
CA ALA A 448 11.53 -33.64 27.21
C ALA A 448 11.71 -33.72 25.68
N ILE A 449 12.72 -34.45 25.21
CA ILE A 449 12.96 -34.67 23.77
C ILE A 449 11.74 -35.33 23.10
N ARG A 450 11.16 -36.36 23.72
CA ARG A 450 9.98 -37.06 23.20
C ARG A 450 8.76 -36.13 23.13
N LEU A 451 8.53 -35.35 24.18
CA LEU A 451 7.41 -34.41 24.21
C LEU A 451 7.58 -33.33 23.13
N ARG A 452 8.79 -32.81 22.93
CA ARG A 452 9.08 -31.85 21.86
C ARG A 452 8.78 -32.46 20.49
N GLN A 453 9.27 -33.67 20.21
CA GLN A 453 9.02 -34.35 18.94
C GLN A 453 7.53 -34.58 18.67
N ALA A 454 6.73 -34.86 19.70
CA ALA A 454 5.28 -34.98 19.57
C ALA A 454 4.60 -33.63 19.23
N LEU A 455 5.14 -32.52 19.72
CA LEU A 455 4.67 -31.16 19.37
C LEU A 455 5.09 -30.76 17.94
N GLU A 456 6.35 -30.98 17.57
CA GLU A 456 6.89 -30.61 16.25
C GLU A 456 6.35 -31.49 15.12
N SER A 457 5.93 -32.72 15.41
CA SER A 457 5.23 -33.59 14.43
C SER A 457 3.73 -33.28 14.31
N GLY A 458 3.18 -32.47 15.22
CA GLY A 458 1.75 -32.21 15.28
C GLY A 458 0.94 -33.41 15.75
N GLU A 459 1.55 -34.43 16.36
CA GLU A 459 0.86 -35.53 17.07
C GLU A 459 0.03 -34.95 18.22
N LYS A 460 0.60 -33.98 18.94
CA LYS A 460 -0.03 -33.31 20.06
C LYS A 460 0.08 -31.79 19.91
N VAL A 461 -0.87 -31.10 20.52
CA VAL A 461 -0.85 -29.63 20.64
C VAL A 461 -0.43 -29.26 22.07
N SER A 462 -0.05 -28.01 22.31
CA SER A 462 0.50 -27.61 23.59
C SER A 462 -0.41 -26.70 24.42
N ALA A 463 -0.13 -26.62 25.72
CA ALA A 463 -0.64 -25.60 26.61
C ALA A 463 0.46 -25.16 27.58
N TYR A 464 0.69 -23.85 27.70
CA TYR A 464 1.67 -23.29 28.63
C TYR A 464 0.96 -22.71 29.86
N MET A 465 1.38 -23.11 31.06
CA MET A 465 0.66 -22.85 32.30
C MET A 465 1.55 -22.26 33.38
N ILE A 466 1.61 -20.93 33.42
CA ILE A 466 2.20 -20.20 34.54
C ILE A 466 1.18 -19.33 35.26
N THR A 467 0.29 -18.69 34.50
CA THR A 467 -0.75 -17.80 35.02
C THR A 467 -1.73 -18.55 35.89
N GLU A 468 -2.01 -17.99 37.07
CA GLU A 468 -3.01 -18.47 38.03
C GLU A 468 -4.04 -17.38 38.27
N ILE A 469 -5.34 -17.73 38.32
CA ILE A 469 -6.40 -16.73 38.33
C ILE A 469 -6.36 -15.78 39.53
N GLY A 470 -5.91 -16.25 40.70
CA GLY A 470 -5.80 -15.45 41.93
C GLY A 470 -4.53 -14.60 42.03
N GLY A 471 -3.58 -14.79 41.13
CA GLY A 471 -2.29 -14.09 41.08
C GLY A 471 -1.94 -13.64 39.66
N SER A 472 -2.95 -13.28 38.86
CA SER A 472 -2.78 -12.84 37.47
C SER A 472 -1.81 -11.65 37.43
N ASN A 473 -0.79 -11.70 36.57
CA ASN A 473 0.32 -10.74 36.48
C ASN A 473 1.37 -10.77 37.62
N SER A 474 1.35 -11.77 38.52
CA SER A 474 2.40 -12.01 39.53
C SER A 474 2.91 -13.45 39.48
N GLN A 475 3.80 -13.72 38.53
CA GLN A 475 4.39 -15.05 38.30
C GLN A 475 5.35 -15.46 39.45
N ILE A 476 5.75 -14.50 40.29
CA ILE A 476 6.48 -14.73 41.56
C ILE A 476 5.58 -15.44 42.58
N ALA A 477 4.28 -15.17 42.55
CA ALA A 477 3.31 -15.65 43.52
C ALA A 477 2.67 -17.01 43.15
N ASN A 478 3.19 -17.75 42.17
CA ASN A 478 2.68 -19.06 41.75
C ASN A 478 2.48 -20.01 42.95
N ARG A 479 1.32 -20.65 43.07
CA ARG A 479 0.92 -21.44 44.24
C ARG A 479 0.66 -22.90 43.91
N THR A 480 0.61 -23.28 42.64
CA THR A 480 0.60 -24.70 42.25
C THR A 480 1.87 -25.35 42.77
N GLU A 481 1.75 -26.48 43.44
CA GLU A 481 2.88 -27.14 44.12
C GLU A 481 3.25 -28.45 43.43
N ALA A 482 4.55 -28.73 43.35
CA ALA A 482 5.10 -30.02 42.97
C ALA A 482 5.94 -30.55 44.14
N VAL A 483 5.41 -31.52 44.88
CA VAL A 483 6.07 -32.10 46.05
C VAL A 483 6.92 -33.28 45.60
N PHE A 484 8.23 -33.24 45.89
CA PHE A 484 9.14 -34.34 45.59
C PHE A 484 9.01 -35.47 46.62
N ASP A 485 8.91 -36.70 46.14
CA ASP A 485 8.97 -37.92 46.95
C ASP A 485 10.32 -38.64 46.72
N PRO A 486 11.23 -38.66 47.71
CA PRO A 486 12.51 -39.36 47.60
C PRO A 486 12.38 -40.87 47.40
N ALA A 487 11.33 -41.51 47.95
CA ALA A 487 11.21 -42.97 47.92
C ALA A 487 10.90 -43.50 46.52
N SER A 488 10.02 -42.81 45.79
CA SER A 488 9.65 -43.15 44.42
C SER A 488 10.43 -42.36 43.36
N ARG A 489 11.26 -41.40 43.79
CA ARG A 489 11.95 -40.42 42.94
C ARG A 489 10.98 -39.79 41.93
N SER A 490 9.87 -39.26 42.45
CA SER A 490 8.77 -38.72 41.65
C SER A 490 8.23 -37.42 42.25
N PHE A 491 7.29 -36.78 41.58
CA PHE A 491 6.63 -35.57 42.05
C PHE A 491 5.12 -35.75 42.14
N THR A 492 4.49 -35.08 43.10
CA THR A 492 3.03 -34.97 43.17
C THR A 492 2.63 -33.51 42.92
N LEU A 493 1.94 -33.26 41.82
CA LEU A 493 1.49 -31.93 41.40
C LEU A 493 0.07 -31.66 41.95
N HIS A 494 -0.12 -30.52 42.62
CA HIS A 494 -1.38 -30.18 43.26
C HIS A 494 -1.71 -28.68 43.15
N THR A 495 -2.98 -28.38 42.89
CA THR A 495 -3.56 -27.03 42.94
C THR A 495 -4.27 -26.82 44.28
N PRO A 496 -3.70 -26.03 45.22
CA PRO A 496 -4.17 -25.97 46.61
C PRO A 496 -5.58 -25.39 46.77
N ASP A 497 -5.93 -24.37 45.97
CA ASP A 497 -7.25 -23.75 45.99
C ASP A 497 -7.61 -23.11 44.64
N ASN A 498 -8.79 -22.51 44.56
CA ASN A 498 -9.27 -21.92 43.32
C ASN A 498 -8.41 -20.73 42.85
N GLY A 499 -7.74 -20.00 43.76
CA GLY A 499 -6.82 -18.94 43.37
C GLY A 499 -5.60 -19.45 42.59
N ALA A 500 -5.23 -20.71 42.79
CA ALA A 500 -4.10 -21.35 42.10
C ALA A 500 -4.50 -22.07 40.79
N LEU A 501 -5.77 -21.98 40.34
CA LEU A 501 -6.19 -22.56 39.07
C LEU A 501 -5.42 -21.91 37.91
N LYS A 502 -4.83 -22.75 37.05
CA LYS A 502 -4.13 -22.27 35.87
C LYS A 502 -5.13 -21.73 34.85
N PHE A 503 -4.80 -20.64 34.17
CA PHE A 503 -5.61 -20.09 33.08
C PHE A 503 -4.82 -20.10 31.76
N THR A 504 -5.28 -20.88 30.77
CA THR A 504 -4.62 -21.03 29.46
C THR A 504 -5.53 -21.74 28.45
N ASN A 505 -5.03 -22.08 27.26
CA ASN A 505 -5.74 -22.77 26.18
C ASN A 505 -6.05 -24.27 26.48
N VAL A 506 -6.98 -24.53 27.39
CA VAL A 506 -7.39 -25.89 27.82
C VAL A 506 -8.88 -26.19 27.67
N GLY A 507 -9.66 -25.24 27.14
CA GLY A 507 -11.11 -25.33 27.04
C GLY A 507 -11.61 -26.49 26.17
N ILE A 508 -10.80 -26.99 25.23
CA ILE A 508 -11.09 -28.23 24.51
C ILE A 508 -10.38 -29.41 25.20
N SER A 509 -11.14 -30.13 26.03
CA SER A 509 -10.61 -31.17 26.92
C SER A 509 -10.35 -32.54 26.27
N ASP A 510 -10.87 -32.79 25.06
CA ASP A 510 -10.73 -34.03 24.29
C ASP A 510 -9.67 -33.96 23.19
N GLN A 511 -8.77 -32.98 23.28
CA GLN A 511 -7.61 -32.85 22.42
C GLN A 511 -6.37 -33.42 23.11
N PRO A 512 -5.53 -34.22 22.43
CA PRO A 512 -4.21 -34.58 22.95
C PRO A 512 -3.35 -33.34 23.18
N LYS A 513 -3.14 -33.00 24.45
CA LYS A 513 -2.38 -31.81 24.86
C LYS A 513 -1.21 -32.19 25.76
N ILE A 514 -0.04 -31.63 25.45
CA ILE A 514 1.09 -31.57 26.37
C ILE A 514 1.02 -30.25 27.14
N GLY A 515 1.04 -30.32 28.46
CA GLY A 515 1.11 -29.16 29.34
C GLY A 515 2.53 -28.91 29.80
N VAL A 516 3.01 -27.67 29.67
CA VAL A 516 4.18 -27.17 30.41
C VAL A 516 3.65 -26.37 31.61
N VAL A 517 3.72 -26.97 32.80
CA VAL A 517 3.14 -26.45 34.03
C VAL A 517 4.24 -25.90 34.95
N CYS A 518 4.25 -24.59 35.17
CA CYS A 518 5.13 -23.97 36.14
C CYS A 518 4.53 -24.10 37.54
N ALA A 519 5.25 -24.75 38.45
CA ALA A 519 4.84 -25.02 39.82
C ALA A 519 6.00 -24.80 40.81
N ARG A 520 5.67 -24.49 42.06
CA ARG A 520 6.63 -24.41 43.17
C ARG A 520 7.08 -25.79 43.58
N LEU A 521 8.38 -26.06 43.46
CA LEU A 521 8.99 -27.29 43.94
C LEU A 521 9.03 -27.26 45.48
N LYS A 522 8.50 -28.30 46.12
CA LYS A 522 8.53 -28.50 47.58
C LYS A 522 9.33 -29.76 47.93
N MET A 523 10.28 -29.63 48.86
CA MET A 523 11.10 -30.74 49.37
C MET A 523 11.15 -30.68 50.90
N ASP A 524 10.64 -31.69 51.59
CA ASP A 524 10.50 -31.71 53.06
C ASP A 524 9.79 -30.44 53.62
N GLY A 525 8.76 -29.96 52.90
CA GLY A 525 8.05 -28.72 53.25
C GLY A 525 8.81 -27.41 52.94
N ARG A 526 10.07 -27.48 52.49
CA ARG A 526 10.84 -26.30 52.05
C ARG A 526 10.46 -25.90 50.64
N ASP A 527 10.44 -24.60 50.38
CA ASP A 527 10.23 -24.03 49.05
C ASP A 527 11.55 -23.93 48.29
N CYS A 528 11.60 -24.55 47.12
CA CYS A 528 12.81 -24.63 46.30
C CYS A 528 12.77 -23.70 45.08
N GLY A 529 11.68 -22.94 44.89
CA GLY A 529 11.46 -22.07 43.74
C GLY A 529 10.51 -22.67 42.69
N VAL A 530 10.26 -21.90 41.62
CA VAL A 530 9.32 -22.27 40.56
C VAL A 530 10.06 -22.97 39.41
N TYR A 531 9.58 -24.15 39.04
CA TYR A 531 10.12 -24.96 37.94
C TYR A 531 9.02 -25.36 36.95
N PRO A 532 9.36 -25.56 35.66
CA PRO A 532 8.43 -26.15 34.70
C PRO A 532 8.39 -27.68 34.81
N PHE A 533 7.20 -28.24 34.62
CA PHE A 533 6.94 -29.68 34.52
C PHE A 533 6.19 -29.96 33.23
N ALA A 534 6.68 -30.91 32.41
CA ALA A 534 6.10 -31.22 31.11
C ALA A 534 5.53 -32.65 31.08
N PHE A 535 4.25 -32.78 30.73
CA PHE A 535 3.55 -34.07 30.65
C PHE A 535 2.26 -33.97 29.82
N ASP A 536 1.67 -35.11 29.47
CA ASP A 536 0.36 -35.15 28.83
C ASP A 536 -0.74 -34.75 29.82
N ILE A 537 -1.54 -33.73 29.51
CA ILE A 537 -2.65 -33.28 30.37
C ILE A 537 -4.01 -33.82 29.92
N SER A 538 -4.13 -34.17 28.64
CA SER A 538 -5.33 -34.77 28.05
C SER A 538 -5.00 -35.62 26.82
N ASP A 539 -5.91 -36.52 26.47
CA ASP A 539 -5.91 -37.30 25.24
C ASP A 539 -7.30 -37.25 24.57
N HIS A 540 -7.52 -38.06 23.52
CA HIS A 540 -8.80 -38.10 22.79
C HIS A 540 -10.00 -38.53 23.66
N ARG A 541 -9.77 -39.11 24.83
CA ARG A 541 -10.82 -39.53 25.78
C ARG A 541 -11.08 -38.50 26.86
N GLY A 542 -10.27 -37.43 26.93
CA GLY A 542 -10.41 -36.37 27.92
C GLY A 542 -9.15 -36.13 28.76
N PRO A 543 -9.29 -35.41 29.89
CA PRO A 543 -8.19 -35.14 30.82
C PRO A 543 -7.57 -36.42 31.41
N ARG A 544 -6.26 -36.37 31.70
CA ARG A 544 -5.55 -37.46 32.39
C ARG A 544 -5.98 -37.59 33.86
N PRO A 545 -5.73 -38.74 34.53
CA PRO A 545 -6.05 -38.92 35.95
C PRO A 545 -5.51 -37.78 36.83
N GLY A 546 -6.37 -37.22 37.68
CA GLY A 546 -6.04 -36.09 38.55
C GLY A 546 -6.02 -34.71 37.86
N VAL A 547 -6.13 -34.64 36.53
CA VAL A 547 -6.25 -33.38 35.78
C VAL A 547 -7.72 -33.03 35.58
N ARG A 548 -8.12 -31.79 35.85
CA ARG A 548 -9.46 -31.27 35.54
C ARG A 548 -9.34 -30.02 34.68
N LEU A 549 -10.06 -29.99 33.57
CA LEU A 549 -10.08 -28.88 32.61
C LEU A 549 -11.51 -28.32 32.53
N SER A 550 -11.68 -27.00 32.53
CA SER A 550 -13.00 -26.36 32.36
C SER A 550 -13.42 -26.30 30.89
N SER A 551 -14.68 -25.90 30.65
CA SER A 551 -15.10 -25.40 29.35
C SER A 551 -14.35 -24.11 28.98
N PRO A 552 -14.37 -23.68 27.71
CA PRO A 552 -13.82 -22.40 27.31
C PRO A 552 -14.45 -21.21 28.05
N ALA A 553 -13.61 -20.24 28.43
CA ALA A 553 -13.96 -18.90 28.84
C ALA A 553 -13.72 -17.98 27.64
N GLU A 554 -14.79 -17.47 27.05
CA GLU A 554 -14.73 -16.78 25.75
C GLU A 554 -14.07 -15.40 25.87
N ILE A 555 -13.04 -15.18 25.04
CA ILE A 555 -12.44 -13.86 24.79
C ILE A 555 -12.75 -13.51 23.32
N PRO A 556 -13.74 -12.65 23.05
CA PRO A 556 -14.32 -12.52 21.70
C PRO A 556 -13.42 -11.83 20.68
N LEU A 557 -12.47 -10.99 21.13
CA LEU A 557 -11.61 -10.21 20.25
C LEU A 557 -10.59 -11.06 19.47
N VAL A 558 -10.06 -12.12 20.09
CA VAL A 558 -9.26 -13.16 19.43
C VAL A 558 -9.73 -14.52 19.94
N PRO A 559 -10.68 -15.17 19.24
CA PRO A 559 -11.28 -16.42 19.71
C PRO A 559 -10.24 -17.54 19.85
N PHE A 560 -10.11 -18.08 21.06
CA PHE A 560 -9.32 -19.28 21.36
C PHE A 560 -9.88 -20.01 22.60
N ASP A 561 -9.51 -21.28 22.82
CA ASP A 561 -10.07 -22.13 23.89
C ASP A 561 -9.49 -21.86 25.28
N TYR A 562 -9.43 -20.59 25.71
CA TYR A 562 -9.00 -20.25 27.07
C TYR A 562 -9.86 -20.94 28.12
N GLY A 563 -9.31 -21.43 29.20
CA GLY A 563 -10.01 -22.17 30.24
C GLY A 563 -9.16 -22.38 31.48
N LEU A 564 -9.71 -23.08 32.47
CA LEU A 564 -9.10 -23.34 33.76
C LEU A 564 -8.58 -24.77 33.83
N ALA A 565 -7.37 -24.94 34.39
CA ALA A 565 -6.83 -26.26 34.73
C ALA A 565 -6.57 -26.38 36.23
N ARG A 566 -6.93 -27.55 36.77
CA ARG A 566 -6.68 -27.97 38.16
C ARG A 566 -5.92 -29.29 38.17
N PHE A 567 -4.97 -29.40 39.09
CA PHE A 567 -4.24 -30.64 39.36
C PHE A 567 -4.61 -31.15 40.76
N ASP A 568 -5.06 -32.39 40.84
CA ASP A 568 -5.45 -33.06 42.07
C ASP A 568 -4.52 -34.24 42.30
N HIS A 569 -3.39 -33.96 42.96
CA HIS A 569 -2.38 -34.95 43.34
C HIS A 569 -1.91 -35.80 42.14
N VAL A 570 -1.56 -35.14 41.03
CA VAL A 570 -1.10 -35.81 39.81
C VAL A 570 0.32 -36.32 40.03
N HIS A 571 0.51 -37.63 39.91
CA HIS A 571 1.83 -38.24 40.01
C HIS A 571 2.63 -38.07 38.72
N LEU A 572 3.84 -37.51 38.83
CA LEU A 572 4.73 -37.21 37.72
C LEU A 572 6.08 -37.92 37.91
N PRO A 573 6.62 -38.59 36.88
CA PRO A 573 7.95 -39.19 36.96
C PRO A 573 9.04 -38.11 37.04
N TYR A 574 10.24 -38.48 37.51
CA TYR A 574 11.38 -37.55 37.60
C TYR A 574 11.66 -36.81 36.27
N CYS A 575 11.54 -37.50 35.14
CA CYS A 575 11.79 -36.93 33.81
C CYS A 575 10.76 -35.88 33.36
N ALA A 576 9.62 -35.73 34.05
CA ALA A 576 8.68 -34.64 33.79
C ALA A 576 9.22 -33.29 34.28
N TRP A 577 10.15 -33.27 35.23
CA TRP A 577 10.74 -32.05 35.77
C TRP A 577 11.79 -31.48 34.82
N LEU A 578 11.57 -30.24 34.38
CA LEU A 578 12.51 -29.50 33.53
C LEU A 578 13.47 -28.71 34.44
N SER A 579 14.48 -29.40 34.98
CA SER A 579 15.33 -28.88 36.05
C SER A 579 16.40 -27.87 35.58
N GLY A 580 16.80 -27.95 34.31
CA GLY A 580 17.84 -27.10 33.73
C GLY A 580 19.19 -27.41 34.34
N THR A 581 19.79 -26.43 35.02
CA THR A 581 21.06 -26.62 35.74
C THR A 581 20.89 -27.24 37.12
N ALA A 582 19.66 -27.41 37.60
CA ALA A 582 19.37 -28.04 38.89
C ALA A 582 19.31 -29.56 38.79
N SER A 583 19.59 -30.26 39.89
CA SER A 583 19.43 -31.72 40.01
C SER A 583 19.09 -32.11 41.45
N ILE A 584 18.47 -33.27 41.62
CA ILE A 584 18.30 -33.90 42.94
C ILE A 584 19.11 -35.19 42.95
N ASP A 585 20.00 -35.36 43.93
CA ASP A 585 20.85 -36.55 44.03
C ASP A 585 20.06 -37.79 44.54
N GLU A 586 20.75 -38.90 44.80
CA GLU A 586 20.13 -40.13 45.30
C GLU A 586 19.67 -40.01 46.76
N GLN A 587 20.22 -39.04 47.50
CA GLN A 587 19.90 -38.77 48.90
C GLN A 587 18.72 -37.80 49.03
N GLY A 588 18.18 -37.29 47.91
CA GLY A 588 17.08 -36.35 47.90
C GLY A 588 17.50 -34.90 48.17
N VAL A 589 18.77 -34.55 47.95
CA VAL A 589 19.29 -33.19 48.12
C VAL A 589 19.26 -32.45 46.79
N LEU A 590 18.69 -31.24 46.79
CA LEU A 590 18.68 -30.34 45.64
C LEU A 590 20.03 -29.64 45.48
N HIS A 591 20.63 -29.79 44.30
CA HIS A 591 21.81 -29.07 43.85
C HIS A 591 21.42 -28.11 42.73
N ASP A 592 21.49 -26.80 42.97
CA ASP A 592 21.29 -25.76 41.97
C ASP A 592 22.43 -24.74 42.06
N PRO A 593 23.17 -24.46 40.97
CA PRO A 593 24.20 -23.42 40.98
C PRO A 593 23.64 -22.01 41.21
N LEU A 594 22.34 -21.79 41.04
CA LEU A 594 21.68 -20.52 41.32
C LEU A 594 21.26 -20.46 42.79
N SER A 595 21.80 -19.48 43.51
CA SER A 595 21.57 -19.31 44.96
C SER A 595 20.29 -18.53 45.28
N HIS A 596 19.82 -17.64 44.39
CA HIS A 596 18.66 -16.80 44.66
C HIS A 596 17.37 -17.33 43.99
N PRO A 597 16.20 -17.34 44.67
CA PRO A 597 14.93 -17.75 44.07
C PRO A 597 14.56 -17.00 42.79
N ASP A 598 14.91 -15.72 42.70
CA ASP A 598 14.61 -14.91 41.52
C ASP A 598 15.43 -15.30 40.30
N GLU A 599 16.70 -15.67 40.47
CA GLU A 599 17.54 -16.19 39.38
C GLU A 599 16.94 -17.50 38.81
N ARG A 600 16.43 -18.37 39.69
CA ARG A 600 15.74 -19.61 39.29
C ARG A 600 14.45 -19.30 38.53
N LEU A 601 13.69 -18.31 38.98
CA LEU A 601 12.49 -17.87 38.30
C LEU A 601 12.80 -17.30 36.91
N VAL A 602 13.85 -16.49 36.77
CA VAL A 602 14.29 -15.96 35.46
C VAL A 602 14.72 -17.09 34.52
N ARG A 603 15.47 -18.09 35.01
CA ARG A 603 15.80 -19.31 34.24
C ARG A 603 14.53 -20.01 33.73
N THR A 604 13.52 -20.17 34.59
CA THR A 604 12.22 -20.76 34.23
C THR A 604 11.46 -19.92 33.20
N LEU A 605 11.66 -18.59 33.18
CA LEU A 605 10.95 -17.62 32.35
C LEU A 605 11.73 -17.20 31.08
N VAL A 606 12.54 -18.10 30.52
CA VAL A 606 13.35 -17.84 29.31
C VAL A 606 12.54 -17.82 28.00
N ALA A 607 11.53 -18.68 27.88
CA ALA A 607 10.72 -18.83 26.65
C ALA A 607 9.88 -17.60 26.23
N PRO A 608 9.37 -16.74 27.14
CA PRO A 608 8.72 -15.48 26.80
C PRO A 608 9.47 -14.60 25.78
N ALA A 609 10.81 -14.62 25.74
CA ALA A 609 11.57 -13.84 24.76
C ALA A 609 11.26 -14.24 23.31
N HIS A 610 10.96 -15.51 23.04
CA HIS A 610 10.52 -15.96 21.73
C HIS A 610 9.14 -15.39 21.39
N VAL A 611 8.21 -15.40 22.36
CA VAL A 611 6.88 -14.82 22.17
C VAL A 611 6.95 -13.32 21.95
N TRP A 612 7.82 -12.58 22.64
CA TRP A 612 7.95 -11.14 22.39
C TRP A 612 8.39 -10.84 20.97
N ALA A 613 9.35 -11.59 20.43
CA ALA A 613 9.78 -11.44 19.05
C ALA A 613 8.66 -11.78 18.06
N MET A 614 8.00 -12.93 18.23
CA MET A 614 6.88 -13.36 17.37
C MET A 614 5.68 -12.41 17.43
N ALA A 615 5.31 -11.96 18.63
CA ALA A 615 4.18 -11.06 18.84
C ALA A 615 4.47 -9.66 18.30
N ALA A 616 5.65 -9.09 18.58
CA ALA A 616 6.01 -7.78 18.09
C ALA A 616 6.02 -7.75 16.56
N ILE A 617 6.60 -8.76 15.90
CA ILE A 617 6.64 -8.81 14.44
C ILE A 617 5.24 -9.00 13.82
N ALA A 618 4.39 -9.83 14.43
CA ALA A 618 3.01 -10.03 14.00
C ALA A 618 2.16 -8.77 14.20
N MET A 619 2.32 -8.07 15.34
CA MET A 619 1.63 -6.81 15.62
C MET A 619 2.02 -5.70 14.63
N CYS A 620 3.31 -5.57 14.29
CA CYS A 620 3.75 -4.69 13.22
C CYS A 620 3.11 -5.06 11.88
N ALA A 621 3.03 -6.35 11.54
CA ALA A 621 2.40 -6.80 10.29
C ALA A 621 0.91 -6.42 10.22
N VAL A 622 0.13 -6.61 11.30
CA VAL A 622 -1.30 -6.22 11.31
C VAL A 622 -1.50 -4.70 11.34
N ALA A 623 -0.58 -3.92 11.94
CA ALA A 623 -0.60 -2.47 11.83
C ALA A 623 -0.39 -2.01 10.39
N ARG A 624 0.60 -2.59 9.69
CA ARG A 624 0.84 -2.34 8.25
C ARG A 624 -0.39 -2.70 7.41
N ALA A 625 -0.98 -3.87 7.63
CA ALA A 625 -2.23 -4.28 6.97
C ALA A 625 -3.37 -3.28 7.22
N SER A 626 -3.55 -2.84 8.47
CA SER A 626 -4.61 -1.90 8.86
C SER A 626 -4.45 -0.53 8.18
N VAL A 627 -3.24 0.01 8.15
CA VAL A 627 -2.95 1.28 7.47
C VAL A 627 -3.14 1.13 5.95
N GLY A 628 -2.67 0.03 5.36
CA GLY A 628 -2.87 -0.25 3.93
C GLY A 628 -4.35 -0.32 3.55
N LEU A 629 -5.17 -1.01 4.35
CA LEU A 629 -6.62 -1.08 4.17
C LEU A 629 -7.28 0.29 4.31
N ALA A 630 -6.93 1.06 5.34
CA ALA A 630 -7.53 2.36 5.59
C ALA A 630 -7.13 3.41 4.53
N LEU A 631 -5.89 3.39 4.05
CA LEU A 631 -5.44 4.22 2.93
C LEU A 631 -6.15 3.82 1.63
N SER A 632 -6.21 2.54 1.31
CA SER A 632 -6.92 2.03 0.12
C SER A 632 -8.39 2.44 0.12
N HIS A 633 -9.06 2.23 1.25
CA HIS A 633 -10.44 2.64 1.44
C HIS A 633 -10.62 4.16 1.31
N SER A 634 -9.78 4.95 1.99
CA SER A 634 -9.91 6.42 1.98
C SER A 634 -9.64 7.02 0.61
N LEU A 635 -8.75 6.41 -0.14
CA LEU A 635 -8.35 6.84 -1.47
C LEU A 635 -9.45 6.58 -2.50
N ARG A 636 -10.13 5.43 -2.40
CA ARG A 636 -11.18 5.00 -3.34
C ARG A 636 -12.58 5.45 -2.96
N ARG A 637 -12.83 5.67 -1.67
CA ARG A 637 -14.14 6.11 -1.18
C ARG A 637 -14.35 7.59 -1.49
N SER A 638 -15.34 7.86 -2.33
CA SER A 638 -15.81 9.22 -2.54
C SER A 638 -16.66 9.70 -1.35
N THR A 639 -16.60 11.00 -1.09
CA THR A 639 -17.44 11.64 -0.07
C THR A 639 -17.80 13.06 -0.51
N MET A 640 -19.00 13.48 -0.15
CA MET A 640 -19.51 14.81 -0.48
C MET A 640 -19.59 15.68 0.76
N ALA A 641 -19.06 16.89 0.66
CA ALA A 641 -19.31 17.96 1.62
C ALA A 641 -19.72 19.23 0.85
N ARG A 642 -20.41 20.17 1.50
CA ARG A 642 -20.78 21.46 0.86
C ARG A 642 -19.58 22.38 0.54
N ILE A 643 -18.37 21.88 0.72
CA ILE A 643 -17.10 22.56 0.52
C ILE A 643 -16.26 21.93 -0.62
N GLY A 644 -16.82 20.96 -1.38
CA GLY A 644 -16.16 20.33 -2.52
C GLY A 644 -17.14 19.53 -3.40
N ALA A 645 -16.72 19.22 -4.63
CA ALA A 645 -17.40 18.23 -5.46
C ALA A 645 -17.19 16.80 -4.90
N ASP A 646 -17.69 15.78 -5.58
CA ASP A 646 -17.45 14.37 -5.22
C ASP A 646 -15.94 14.07 -5.28
N VAL A 647 -15.28 14.06 -4.11
CA VAL A 647 -13.81 13.90 -3.98
C VAL A 647 -13.49 12.69 -3.10
N SER A 648 -12.28 12.16 -3.26
CA SER A 648 -11.73 11.12 -2.39
C SER A 648 -11.76 11.55 -0.92
N LEU A 649 -12.06 10.63 -0.01
CA LEU A 649 -11.98 10.87 1.42
C LEU A 649 -10.56 11.25 1.86
N LEU A 650 -9.53 10.78 1.15
CA LEU A 650 -8.13 11.16 1.38
C LEU A 650 -7.83 12.63 1.01
N SER A 651 -8.71 13.31 0.26
CA SER A 651 -8.57 14.74 -0.05
C SER A 651 -8.80 15.66 1.15
N TYR A 652 -9.30 15.15 2.29
CA TYR A 652 -9.48 15.91 3.51
C TYR A 652 -8.21 15.91 4.37
N SER A 653 -7.74 17.08 4.79
CA SER A 653 -6.52 17.21 5.60
C SER A 653 -6.59 16.47 6.94
N THR A 654 -7.76 16.43 7.56
CA THR A 654 -8.01 15.66 8.79
C THR A 654 -7.88 14.16 8.58
N GLN A 655 -8.29 13.66 7.41
CA GLN A 655 -8.11 12.26 7.03
C GLN A 655 -6.63 11.96 6.76
N ARG A 656 -5.94 12.83 6.01
CA ARG A 656 -4.50 12.69 5.73
C ARG A 656 -3.70 12.67 7.01
N ARG A 657 -3.87 13.67 7.89
CA ARG A 657 -3.10 13.77 9.14
C ARG A 657 -3.24 12.51 9.98
N ALA A 658 -4.46 12.00 10.15
CA ALA A 658 -4.71 10.78 10.89
C ALA A 658 -4.01 9.55 10.29
N LEU A 659 -4.22 9.29 9.00
CA LEU A 659 -3.69 8.08 8.36
C LEU A 659 -2.18 8.12 8.16
N PHE A 660 -1.60 9.29 7.83
CA PHE A 660 -0.15 9.41 7.69
C PHE A 660 0.57 9.44 9.04
N ALA A 661 -0.04 9.96 10.11
CA ALA A 661 0.49 9.79 11.47
C ALA A 661 0.45 8.31 11.92
N ALA A 662 -0.60 7.57 11.56
CA ALA A 662 -0.70 6.14 11.80
C ALA A 662 0.36 5.35 10.99
N LEU A 663 0.55 5.71 9.71
CA LEU A 663 1.60 5.15 8.85
C LEU A 663 3.00 5.42 9.41
N ALA A 664 3.29 6.66 9.82
CA ALA A 664 4.56 7.07 10.40
C ALA A 664 4.85 6.32 11.72
N THR A 665 3.85 6.19 12.60
CA THR A 665 3.96 5.39 13.83
C THR A 665 4.21 3.92 13.53
N THR A 666 3.54 3.36 12.53
CA THR A 666 3.73 1.97 12.07
C THR A 666 5.15 1.74 11.57
N TYR A 667 5.68 2.64 10.73
CA TYR A 667 7.02 2.57 10.19
C TYR A 667 8.08 2.60 11.30
N VAL A 668 8.07 3.64 12.14
CA VAL A 668 9.06 3.82 13.21
C VAL A 668 9.02 2.66 14.22
N THR A 669 7.83 2.19 14.56
CA THR A 669 7.68 1.01 15.44
C THR A 669 8.25 -0.26 14.76
N THR A 670 8.02 -0.42 13.45
CA THR A 670 8.59 -1.55 12.69
C THR A 670 10.11 -1.52 12.69
N CYS A 671 10.74 -0.34 12.54
CA CYS A 671 12.20 -0.21 12.62
C CYS A 671 12.76 -0.70 13.97
N GLN A 672 12.14 -0.28 15.09
CA GLN A 672 12.55 -0.76 16.42
C GLN A 672 12.37 -2.27 16.56
N VAL A 673 11.22 -2.80 16.12
CA VAL A 673 10.96 -4.24 16.23
C VAL A 673 11.97 -5.03 15.41
N ASN A 674 12.26 -4.61 14.18
CA ASN A 674 13.28 -5.23 13.31
C ASN A 674 14.65 -5.28 14.01
N HIS A 675 15.10 -4.16 14.59
CA HIS A 675 16.34 -4.10 15.36
C HIS A 675 16.39 -5.14 16.50
N GLU A 676 15.32 -5.24 17.29
CA GLU A 676 15.25 -6.16 18.42
C GLU A 676 15.16 -7.63 17.99
N VAL A 677 14.40 -7.93 16.94
CA VAL A 677 14.24 -9.30 16.46
C VAL A 677 15.49 -9.80 15.74
N GLU A 678 16.26 -8.94 15.08
CA GLU A 678 17.58 -9.28 14.54
C GLU A 678 18.53 -9.75 15.64
N GLY A 679 18.63 -8.97 16.73
CA GLY A 679 19.40 -9.37 17.90
C GLY A 679 18.88 -10.67 18.54
N TRP A 680 17.57 -10.90 18.52
CA TRP A 680 16.97 -12.15 19.00
C TRP A 680 17.34 -13.35 18.11
N MET A 681 17.25 -13.21 16.78
CA MET A 681 17.63 -14.27 15.84
C MET A 681 19.09 -14.68 16.03
N GLN A 682 19.98 -13.70 16.23
CA GLN A 682 21.39 -13.96 16.52
C GLN A 682 21.55 -14.80 17.79
N ARG A 683 20.91 -14.41 18.90
CA ARG A 683 20.97 -15.15 20.18
C ARG A 683 20.41 -16.57 20.08
N VAL A 684 19.33 -16.77 19.31
CA VAL A 684 18.74 -18.10 19.07
C VAL A 684 19.73 -18.98 18.30
N ARG A 685 20.35 -18.47 17.23
CA ARG A 685 21.37 -19.20 16.44
C ARG A 685 22.58 -19.57 17.28
N GLU A 686 23.05 -18.67 18.12
CA GLU A 686 24.23 -18.87 18.98
C GLU A 686 23.92 -19.71 20.24
N ARG A 687 22.64 -20.00 20.53
CA ARG A 687 22.18 -20.65 21.77
C ARG A 687 22.68 -19.94 23.04
N THR A 688 22.78 -18.61 22.98
CA THR A 688 23.34 -17.76 24.05
C THR A 688 22.30 -17.20 25.02
N THR A 689 21.03 -17.61 24.90
CA THR A 689 19.90 -17.25 25.80
C THR A 689 20.22 -17.42 27.29
N ARG A 690 21.19 -18.27 27.64
CA ARG A 690 21.61 -18.58 29.02
C ARG A 690 22.46 -17.52 29.74
N ARG A 691 23.11 -16.57 29.04
CA ARG A 691 24.30 -15.87 29.60
C ARG A 691 24.11 -14.42 30.09
N THR A 692 22.96 -13.78 29.89
CA THR A 692 22.84 -12.31 30.07
C THR A 692 21.81 -11.84 31.10
N ALA A 693 21.19 -12.75 31.86
CA ALA A 693 20.18 -12.36 32.84
C ALA A 693 20.83 -11.77 34.11
N ASP A 694 20.73 -10.46 34.28
CA ASP A 694 21.09 -9.76 35.50
C ASP A 694 19.88 -9.70 36.45
N ALA A 695 19.88 -10.50 37.50
CA ALA A 695 18.79 -10.61 38.47
C ALA A 695 18.80 -9.49 39.54
N SER A 696 19.77 -8.57 39.53
CA SER A 696 20.03 -7.66 40.66
C SER A 696 19.03 -6.50 40.87
N ALA A 697 17.92 -6.44 40.12
CA ALA A 697 16.96 -5.31 40.16
C ALA A 697 15.46 -5.67 39.99
N LEU A 698 15.07 -6.93 40.24
CA LEU A 698 13.72 -7.44 39.93
C LEU A 698 12.65 -6.92 40.90
N THR A 699 11.51 -6.42 40.40
CA THR A 699 10.41 -5.93 41.28
C THR A 699 9.02 -6.32 40.79
N TRP A 700 8.66 -5.95 39.56
CA TRP A 700 7.29 -6.16 39.07
C TRP A 700 7.21 -7.17 37.94
N ALA A 701 8.25 -7.22 37.09
CA ALA A 701 8.23 -8.04 35.88
C ALA A 701 9.52 -8.86 35.75
N PRO A 702 9.73 -9.90 36.59
CA PRO A 702 10.98 -10.65 36.60
C PRO A 702 11.33 -11.31 35.27
N TRP A 703 10.33 -11.71 34.47
CA TRP A 703 10.56 -12.22 33.12
C TRP A 703 11.26 -11.20 32.22
N SER A 704 10.98 -9.90 32.35
CA SER A 704 11.51 -8.86 31.47
C SER A 704 13.04 -8.81 31.49
N SER A 705 13.67 -9.25 32.59
CA SER A 705 15.13 -9.35 32.72
C SER A 705 15.79 -10.37 31.80
N ALA A 706 15.04 -11.35 31.26
CA ALA A 706 15.55 -12.26 30.25
C ALA A 706 15.99 -11.51 28.99
N ASN A 707 15.27 -10.44 28.63
CA ASN A 707 15.66 -9.48 27.59
C ASN A 707 14.87 -8.17 27.74
N ARG A 708 15.44 -7.21 28.47
CA ARG A 708 14.74 -5.96 28.86
C ARG A 708 14.32 -5.11 27.66
N SER A 709 15.20 -4.98 26.67
CA SER A 709 14.96 -4.12 25.50
C SER A 709 13.85 -4.69 24.60
N LEU A 710 13.88 -6.00 24.35
CA LEU A 710 12.83 -6.67 23.57
C LEU A 710 11.48 -6.68 24.32
N ALA A 711 11.49 -6.89 25.64
CA ALA A 711 10.27 -6.83 26.45
C ALA A 711 9.63 -5.44 26.41
N LEU A 712 10.44 -4.38 26.59
CA LEU A 712 9.98 -3.00 26.49
C LEU A 712 9.46 -2.69 25.08
N SER A 713 10.19 -3.10 24.05
CA SER A 713 9.80 -2.88 22.65
C SER A 713 8.48 -3.57 22.33
N LYS A 714 8.26 -4.80 22.82
CA LYS A 714 6.95 -5.48 22.75
C LYS A 714 5.85 -4.66 23.43
N ALA A 715 6.10 -4.16 24.65
CA ALA A 715 5.10 -3.41 25.41
C ALA A 715 4.68 -2.12 24.69
N LEU A 716 5.65 -1.33 24.22
CA LEU A 716 5.38 -0.07 23.53
C LEU A 716 4.83 -0.27 22.12
N CYS A 717 5.32 -1.30 21.41
CA CYS A 717 4.75 -1.72 20.11
C CYS A 717 3.27 -2.06 20.26
N THR A 718 2.88 -2.77 21.31
CA THR A 718 1.48 -3.12 21.57
C THR A 718 0.60 -1.87 21.63
N TRP A 719 0.95 -0.88 22.45
CA TRP A 719 0.17 0.35 22.58
C TRP A 719 0.18 1.21 21.31
N ALA A 720 1.30 1.26 20.61
CA ALA A 720 1.40 1.98 19.33
C ALA A 720 0.49 1.35 18.27
N VAL A 721 0.50 0.02 18.15
CA VAL A 721 -0.31 -0.74 17.20
C VAL A 721 -1.80 -0.63 17.53
N GLU A 722 -2.18 -0.71 18.81
CA GLU A 722 -3.56 -0.51 19.26
C GLU A 722 -4.10 0.86 18.82
N GLN A 723 -3.32 1.93 19.03
CA GLN A 723 -3.66 3.28 18.58
C GLN A 723 -3.78 3.37 17.06
N VAL A 724 -2.82 2.81 16.33
CA VAL A 724 -2.82 2.80 14.85
C VAL A 724 -4.06 2.11 14.30
N ILE A 725 -4.38 0.91 14.79
CA ILE A 725 -5.50 0.11 14.29
C ILE A 725 -6.83 0.80 14.64
N SER A 726 -6.96 1.30 15.86
CA SER A 726 -8.16 2.03 16.29
C SER A 726 -8.39 3.27 15.43
N GLU A 727 -7.35 4.04 15.15
CA GLU A 727 -7.43 5.20 14.25
C GLU A 727 -7.82 4.77 12.83
N CYS A 728 -7.15 3.76 12.25
CA CYS A 728 -7.48 3.23 10.92
C CYS A 728 -8.94 2.76 10.82
N ARG A 729 -9.42 2.05 11.85
CA ARG A 729 -10.81 1.57 11.94
C ARG A 729 -11.79 2.74 11.93
N LEU A 730 -11.60 3.72 12.80
CA LEU A 730 -12.46 4.90 12.89
C LEU A 730 -12.50 5.69 11.58
N ARG A 731 -11.35 5.80 10.89
CA ARG A 731 -11.21 6.51 9.61
C ARG A 731 -11.88 5.80 8.43
N CYS A 732 -12.22 4.51 8.58
CA CYS A 732 -13.05 3.77 7.62
C CYS A 732 -14.55 3.92 7.87
N GLY A 733 -14.97 4.54 8.98
CA GLY A 733 -16.39 4.64 9.36
C GLY A 733 -17.03 3.26 9.51
N VAL A 734 -18.27 3.10 9.02
CA VAL A 734 -19.02 1.82 9.13
C VAL A 734 -18.23 0.64 8.58
N ALA A 735 -17.46 0.82 7.50
CA ALA A 735 -16.66 -0.25 6.93
C ALA A 735 -15.60 -0.78 7.92
N GLY A 736 -15.06 0.09 8.77
CA GLY A 736 -14.12 -0.30 9.83
C GLY A 736 -14.75 -1.16 10.91
N ASP A 737 -16.04 -0.98 11.19
CA ASP A 737 -16.76 -1.73 12.22
C ASP A 737 -17.27 -3.10 11.75
N LEU A 738 -17.17 -3.40 10.45
CA LEU A 738 -17.56 -4.70 9.91
C LEU A 738 -16.44 -5.72 10.13
N THR A 739 -16.74 -6.82 10.81
CA THR A 739 -15.78 -7.91 11.11
C THR A 739 -15.09 -8.45 9.85
N LEU A 740 -15.77 -8.44 8.71
CA LEU A 740 -15.23 -8.80 7.39
C LEU A 740 -13.98 -8.01 6.96
N ASN A 741 -13.72 -6.83 7.53
CA ASN A 741 -12.51 -6.04 7.26
C ASN A 741 -11.42 -6.18 8.33
N ARG A 742 -11.58 -7.12 9.28
CA ARG A 742 -10.57 -7.59 10.25
C ARG A 742 -10.02 -6.60 11.28
N PHE A 743 -10.33 -5.31 11.21
CA PHE A 743 -9.82 -4.32 12.18
C PHE A 743 -10.05 -4.74 13.64
N MET A 744 -11.22 -5.30 13.97
CA MET A 744 -11.54 -5.75 15.33
C MET A 744 -10.67 -6.92 15.79
N GLU A 745 -10.32 -7.85 14.90
CA GLU A 745 -9.45 -8.98 15.22
C GLU A 745 -7.99 -8.55 15.33
N TYR A 746 -7.54 -7.63 14.48
CA TYR A 746 -6.22 -7.03 14.57
C TYR A 746 -6.06 -6.20 15.86
N GLU A 747 -7.06 -5.38 16.20
CA GLU A 747 -7.13 -4.64 17.46
C GLU A 747 -7.18 -5.61 18.65
N GLY A 748 -7.91 -6.72 18.50
CA GLY A 748 -7.96 -7.81 19.46
C GLY A 748 -6.62 -8.47 19.71
N LEU A 749 -5.83 -8.70 18.66
CA LEU A 749 -4.49 -9.27 18.76
C LEU A 749 -3.59 -8.40 19.62
N ALA A 750 -3.56 -7.09 19.38
CA ALA A 750 -2.82 -6.15 20.21
C ALA A 750 -3.31 -6.17 21.66
N HIS A 751 -4.63 -6.15 21.87
CA HIS A 751 -5.23 -6.19 23.21
C HIS A 751 -4.78 -7.39 24.04
N VAL A 752 -4.75 -8.60 23.46
CA VAL A 752 -4.32 -9.83 24.17
C VAL A 752 -2.89 -9.69 24.73
N PHE A 753 -2.00 -9.03 24.00
CA PHE A 753 -0.61 -8.81 24.41
C PHE A 753 -0.41 -7.67 25.40
N ASN A 754 -1.47 -6.97 25.85
CA ASN A 754 -1.35 -6.10 27.03
C ASN A 754 -0.99 -6.89 28.29
N ASP A 755 -1.51 -8.12 28.42
CA ASP A 755 -1.24 -9.01 29.57
C ASP A 755 -0.45 -10.27 29.16
N ALA A 756 -0.65 -10.79 27.94
CA ALA A 756 0.07 -11.95 27.46
C ALA A 756 1.56 -11.64 27.23
N GLY A 757 2.43 -12.60 27.53
CA GLY A 757 3.89 -12.38 27.52
C GLY A 757 4.36 -11.42 28.62
N GLY A 758 3.52 -11.09 29.59
CA GLY A 758 3.82 -10.17 30.68
C GLY A 758 3.16 -8.81 30.49
N ASN A 759 2.61 -8.28 31.58
CA ASN A 759 1.85 -7.04 31.56
C ASN A 759 2.72 -5.85 31.14
N ASN A 760 2.23 -5.10 30.14
CA ASN A 760 2.98 -4.01 29.51
C ASN A 760 3.33 -2.88 30.49
N LEU A 761 2.41 -2.51 31.38
CA LEU A 761 2.68 -1.46 32.37
C LEU A 761 3.77 -1.92 33.36
N LEU A 762 3.72 -3.17 33.82
CA LEU A 762 4.74 -3.70 34.73
C LEU A 762 6.12 -3.75 34.07
N ILE A 763 6.20 -4.10 32.78
CA ILE A 763 7.46 -4.05 32.01
C ILE A 763 8.02 -2.63 31.98
N VAL A 764 7.20 -1.64 31.64
CA VAL A 764 7.62 -0.23 31.57
C VAL A 764 8.11 0.30 32.92
N LEU A 765 7.42 -0.06 34.00
CA LEU A 765 7.82 0.32 35.37
C LEU A 765 9.14 -0.34 35.79
N ASP A 766 9.32 -1.62 35.48
CA ASP A 766 10.54 -2.37 35.79
C ASP A 766 11.74 -1.83 34.98
N THR A 767 11.54 -1.46 33.71
CA THR A 767 12.52 -0.73 32.90
C THR A 767 12.94 0.58 33.59
N ALA A 768 11.98 1.40 34.01
CA ALA A 768 12.29 2.68 34.65
C ALA A 768 13.06 2.53 35.96
N LYS A 769 12.70 1.52 36.76
CA LYS A 769 13.46 1.17 37.96
C LYS A 769 14.88 0.75 37.61
N SER A 770 15.07 -0.15 36.64
CA SER A 770 16.40 -0.57 36.20
C SER A 770 17.25 0.61 35.70
N LEU A 771 16.66 1.57 34.99
CA LEU A 771 17.39 2.76 34.51
C LEU A 771 17.81 3.69 35.66
N SER A 772 17.01 3.77 36.72
CA SER A 772 17.34 4.61 37.89
C SER A 772 18.56 4.12 38.67
N THR A 773 18.88 2.83 38.60
CA THR A 773 20.04 2.22 39.28
C THR A 773 21.33 2.26 38.47
N LEU A 774 21.24 2.52 37.16
CA LEU A 774 22.41 2.55 36.27
C LEU A 774 23.10 3.93 36.29
N PRO A 775 24.39 4.00 35.90
CA PRO A 775 25.05 5.26 35.56
C PRO A 775 24.30 5.97 34.41
N LEU A 776 24.20 7.30 34.48
CA LEU A 776 23.53 8.11 33.44
C LEU A 776 24.55 8.86 32.62
N ASP A 777 24.47 8.72 31.30
CA ASP A 777 25.27 9.50 30.36
C ASP A 777 24.60 10.86 30.12
N VAL A 778 25.36 11.94 30.33
CA VAL A 778 24.88 13.30 30.09
C VAL A 778 24.77 13.50 28.57
N PRO A 779 23.59 13.86 28.04
CA PRO A 779 23.44 14.12 26.62
C PRO A 779 24.29 15.33 26.20
N PRO A 780 24.89 15.31 25.00
CA PRO A 780 25.72 16.42 24.53
C PRO A 780 24.90 17.72 24.45
N VAL A 781 25.53 18.84 24.78
CA VAL A 781 24.92 20.17 24.63
C VAL A 781 24.72 20.45 23.14
N PHE A 782 23.49 20.80 22.75
CA PHE A 782 23.21 21.19 21.37
C PHE A 782 23.85 22.55 21.06
N SER A 783 24.81 22.56 20.14
CA SER A 783 25.59 23.75 19.75
C SER A 783 25.14 24.36 18.41
N GLY A 784 24.17 23.72 17.72
CA GLY A 784 23.62 24.17 16.44
C GLY A 784 22.49 25.21 16.55
N SER A 785 21.98 25.66 15.41
CA SER A 785 20.73 26.43 15.35
C SER A 785 19.56 25.47 15.47
N ALA A 786 18.69 25.63 16.47
CA ALA A 786 17.57 24.72 16.68
C ALA A 786 16.56 24.81 15.52
N ARG A 787 16.47 23.77 14.69
CA ARG A 787 15.49 23.69 13.59
C ARG A 787 14.65 22.42 13.71
N LEU A 788 13.34 22.58 13.51
CA LEU A 788 12.36 21.50 13.63
C LEU A 788 12.58 20.32 12.67
N LEU A 789 13.35 20.51 11.60
CA LEU A 789 13.58 19.49 10.58
C LEU A 789 15.00 18.87 10.64
N GLU A 790 15.76 19.12 11.71
CA GLU A 790 17.13 18.62 11.86
C GLU A 790 17.18 17.38 12.79
N PRO A 791 17.63 16.21 12.30
CA PRO A 791 17.73 14.99 13.10
C PRO A 791 18.59 15.12 14.37
N GLU A 792 19.66 15.91 14.33
CA GLU A 792 20.53 16.15 15.48
C GLU A 792 19.76 16.86 16.60
N TYR A 793 18.87 17.79 16.25
CA TYR A 793 18.02 18.48 17.21
C TYR A 793 16.97 17.54 17.80
N TRP A 794 16.37 16.66 16.99
CA TRP A 794 15.43 15.65 17.48
C TRP A 794 16.09 14.73 18.51
N LEU A 795 17.24 14.16 18.17
CA LEU A 795 18.00 13.28 19.07
C LEU A 795 18.37 14.00 20.37
N PHE A 796 18.79 15.26 20.28
CA PHE A 796 19.04 16.08 21.46
C PHE A 796 17.80 16.23 22.34
N LEU A 797 16.63 16.56 21.77
CA LEU A 797 15.39 16.72 22.54
C LEU A 797 15.01 15.45 23.29
N PHE A 798 14.96 14.31 22.59
CA PHE A 798 14.50 13.05 23.20
C PHE A 798 15.51 12.46 24.18
N ARG A 799 16.82 12.54 23.90
CA ARG A 799 17.87 12.14 24.86
C ARG A 799 17.86 13.03 26.10
N THR A 800 17.66 14.35 25.93
CA THR A 800 17.56 15.27 27.07
C THR A 800 16.32 14.99 27.90
N ARG A 801 15.19 14.68 27.26
CA ARG A 801 13.95 14.31 27.95
C ARG A 801 14.12 13.05 28.79
N GLU A 802 14.62 11.99 28.19
CA GLU A 802 14.93 10.75 28.91
C GLU A 802 15.88 11.01 30.08
N TYR A 803 17.04 11.65 29.83
CA TYR A 803 18.03 11.94 30.86
C TYR A 803 17.46 12.71 32.05
N ARG A 804 16.72 13.79 31.81
CA ARG A 804 16.14 14.63 32.89
C ARG A 804 15.08 13.87 33.68
N LEU A 805 14.25 13.06 33.01
CA LEU A 805 13.24 12.25 33.68
C LEU A 805 13.88 11.15 34.55
N ILE A 806 14.90 10.46 34.05
CA ILE A 806 15.61 9.44 34.84
C ILE A 806 16.33 10.10 36.03
N SER A 807 17.00 11.22 35.80
CA SER A 807 17.72 11.97 36.86
C SER A 807 16.79 12.39 37.99
N ARG A 808 15.59 12.90 37.66
CA ARG A 808 14.58 13.26 38.66
C ARG A 808 14.07 12.03 39.42
N LEU A 809 13.69 10.96 38.70
CA LEU A 809 13.23 9.71 39.32
C LEU A 809 14.29 9.15 40.28
N LYS A 810 15.55 9.11 39.85
CA LYS A 810 16.68 8.63 40.65
C LYS A 810 16.84 9.44 41.94
N ALA A 811 16.84 10.77 41.84
CA ALA A 811 16.94 11.65 43.01
C ALA A 811 15.77 11.46 43.98
N ASP A 812 14.54 11.27 43.47
CA ASP A 812 13.35 11.06 44.30
C ASP A 812 13.39 9.69 45.01
N VAL A 813 13.87 8.65 44.34
CA VAL A 813 14.10 7.31 44.92
C VAL A 813 15.16 7.39 46.02
N GLU A 814 16.35 7.94 45.72
CA GLU A 814 17.45 8.10 46.68
C GLU A 814 16.99 8.91 47.91
N ALA A 815 16.23 9.99 47.70
CA ALA A 815 15.70 10.80 48.79
C ALA A 815 14.71 10.04 49.68
N ALA A 816 13.91 9.13 49.11
CA ALA A 816 12.99 8.29 49.86
C ALA A 816 13.71 7.18 50.64
N GLU A 817 14.73 6.56 50.04
CA GLU A 817 15.57 5.55 50.68
C GLU A 817 16.36 6.14 51.86
N VAL A 818 16.88 7.37 51.72
CA VAL A 818 17.53 8.11 52.82
C VAL A 818 16.58 8.38 53.98
N ARG A 819 15.27 8.53 53.72
CA ARG A 819 14.24 8.65 54.77
C ARG A 819 13.89 7.32 55.45
N GLY A 820 14.49 6.21 55.01
CA GLY A 820 14.22 4.86 55.53
C GLY A 820 12.85 4.32 55.10
N CYS A 821 12.27 4.84 54.01
CA CYS A 821 11.02 4.33 53.47
C CYS A 821 11.19 2.88 52.98
N ASP A 822 10.16 2.04 53.18
CA ASP A 822 10.13 0.70 52.58
C ASP A 822 9.91 0.78 51.04
N PRO A 823 10.14 -0.30 50.27
CA PRO A 823 10.01 -0.27 48.82
C PRO A 823 8.63 0.19 48.31
N MET A 824 7.54 -0.11 49.03
CA MET A 824 6.20 0.32 48.63
C MET A 824 6.04 1.83 48.84
N GLN A 825 6.54 2.35 49.95
CA GLN A 825 6.54 3.78 50.26
C GLN A 825 7.45 4.59 49.31
N VAL A 826 8.56 4.00 48.86
CA VAL A 826 9.46 4.58 47.85
C VAL A 826 8.75 4.65 46.49
N TRP A 827 8.28 3.51 45.98
CA TRP A 827 7.90 3.42 44.58
C TRP A 827 6.46 3.85 44.29
N ASN A 828 5.50 3.59 45.18
CA ASN A 828 4.08 3.88 44.94
C ASN A 828 3.79 5.34 44.52
N PRO A 829 4.33 6.39 45.18
CA PRO A 829 4.11 7.77 44.74
C PRO A 829 4.85 8.12 43.44
N LEU A 830 5.86 7.33 43.05
CA LEU A 830 6.72 7.60 41.90
C LEU A 830 6.29 6.85 40.63
N LEU A 831 5.29 5.94 40.70
CA LEU A 831 4.90 5.09 39.57
C LEU A 831 4.49 5.87 38.31
N VAL A 832 3.85 7.04 38.46
CA VAL A 832 3.49 7.91 37.32
C VAL A 832 4.76 8.47 36.64
N GLY A 833 5.74 8.90 37.43
CA GLY A 833 7.03 9.36 36.92
C GLY A 833 7.84 8.22 36.30
N ALA A 834 7.83 7.04 36.91
CA ALA A 834 8.47 5.84 36.39
C ALA A 834 7.89 5.44 35.03
N ARG A 835 6.56 5.46 34.87
CA ARG A 835 5.94 5.25 33.56
C ARG A 835 6.46 6.23 32.51
N ALA A 836 6.51 7.52 32.84
CA ALA A 836 7.02 8.54 31.92
C ALA A 836 8.49 8.33 31.52
N VAL A 837 9.32 7.81 32.44
CA VAL A 837 10.71 7.41 32.17
C VAL A 837 10.77 6.26 31.16
N GLY A 838 10.02 5.18 31.40
CA GLY A 838 10.03 4.02 30.50
C GLY A 838 9.51 4.36 29.09
N GLU A 839 8.46 5.18 28.98
CA GLU A 839 7.97 5.70 27.70
C GLU A 839 8.99 6.62 27.01
N ALA A 840 9.70 7.48 27.76
CA ALA A 840 10.75 8.35 27.21
C ALA A 840 11.93 7.55 26.66
N HIS A 841 12.37 6.53 27.39
CA HIS A 841 13.44 5.63 26.98
C HIS A 841 13.09 4.91 25.68
N GLY A 842 11.91 4.31 25.61
CA GLY A 842 11.46 3.62 24.42
C GLY A 842 11.25 4.54 23.22
N LEU A 843 10.73 5.76 23.42
CA LEU A 843 10.58 6.72 22.32
C LEU A 843 11.93 7.14 21.73
N ARG A 844 12.98 7.28 22.56
CA ARG A 844 14.35 7.50 22.08
C ARG A 844 14.83 6.31 21.24
N LEU A 845 14.64 5.08 21.73
CA LEU A 845 15.04 3.87 21.00
C LEU A 845 14.35 3.78 19.63
N PHE A 846 13.04 4.05 19.58
CA PHE A 846 12.25 4.07 18.35
C PHE A 846 12.83 5.05 17.32
N LEU A 847 13.15 6.27 17.76
CA LEU A 847 13.76 7.29 16.90
C LEU A 847 15.15 6.86 16.40
N GLU A 848 16.01 6.35 17.29
CA GLU A 848 17.35 5.92 16.92
C GLU A 848 17.33 4.76 15.91
N SER A 849 16.45 3.77 16.12
CA SER A 849 16.29 2.65 15.19
C SER A 849 15.74 3.09 13.83
N ALA A 850 14.82 4.06 13.79
CA ALA A 850 14.33 4.62 12.53
C ALA A 850 15.43 5.37 11.76
N LEU A 851 16.26 6.15 12.45
CA LEU A 851 17.40 6.84 11.84
C LEU A 851 18.49 5.88 11.38
N GLN A 852 18.75 4.81 12.12
CA GLN A 852 19.68 3.74 11.71
C GLN A 852 19.17 3.00 10.46
N ALA A 853 17.89 2.65 10.42
CA ALA A 853 17.26 2.04 9.26
C ALA A 853 17.33 2.96 8.03
N LEU A 854 17.10 4.26 8.22
CA LEU A 854 17.20 5.25 7.15
C LEU A 854 18.62 5.37 6.59
N ALA A 855 19.64 5.35 7.45
CA ALA A 855 21.04 5.53 7.06
C ALA A 855 21.60 4.44 6.13
N VAL A 856 20.94 3.26 6.07
CA VAL A 856 21.35 2.16 5.18
C VAL A 856 20.56 2.12 3.86
N VAL A 857 19.55 2.99 3.69
CA VAL A 857 18.78 3.09 2.44
C VAL A 857 19.63 3.77 1.38
N THR A 858 19.80 3.09 0.24
CA THR A 858 20.68 3.57 -0.84
C THR A 858 19.93 4.30 -1.97
N GLN A 859 18.62 4.11 -2.07
CA GLN A 859 17.80 4.71 -3.12
C GLN A 859 17.30 6.09 -2.66
N PRO A 860 17.69 7.21 -3.31
CA PRO A 860 17.39 8.55 -2.79
C PRO A 860 15.90 8.86 -2.65
N GLN A 861 15.05 8.34 -3.54
CA GLN A 861 13.60 8.53 -3.46
C GLN A 861 13.00 7.80 -2.25
N VAL A 862 13.44 6.56 -2.01
CA VAL A 862 13.00 5.74 -0.86
C VAL A 862 13.49 6.38 0.43
N GLU A 863 14.76 6.81 0.48
CA GLU A 863 15.33 7.52 1.63
C GLU A 863 14.52 8.78 1.95
N LYS A 864 14.22 9.61 0.95
CA LYS A 864 13.38 10.80 1.16
C LYS A 864 12.01 10.44 1.71
N MET A 865 11.32 9.47 1.10
CA MET A 865 9.98 9.07 1.50
C MET A 865 9.92 8.55 2.95
N LEU A 866 10.86 7.68 3.35
CA LEU A 866 10.95 7.17 4.72
C LEU A 866 11.44 8.22 5.71
N GLY A 867 12.29 9.14 5.26
CA GLY A 867 12.71 10.33 6.01
C GLY A 867 11.53 11.26 6.31
N ASP A 868 10.63 11.47 5.35
CA ASP A 868 9.41 12.27 5.54
C ASP A 868 8.46 11.61 6.57
N LEU A 869 8.32 10.27 6.55
CA LEU A 869 7.57 9.53 7.58
C LEU A 869 8.21 9.67 8.98
N THR A 870 9.54 9.50 9.05
CA THR A 870 10.28 9.64 10.31
C THR A 870 10.12 11.05 10.88
N THR A 871 10.21 12.06 10.01
CA THR A 871 9.99 13.46 10.36
C THR A 871 8.58 13.68 10.90
N LEU A 872 7.55 13.16 10.22
CA LEU A 872 6.16 13.29 10.66
C LEU A 872 5.96 12.66 12.06
N PHE A 873 6.48 11.46 12.28
CA PHE A 873 6.44 10.82 13.60
C PHE A 873 7.07 11.71 14.67
N VAL A 874 8.25 12.26 14.41
CA VAL A 874 8.96 13.12 15.37
C VAL A 874 8.17 14.39 15.68
N LEU A 875 7.66 15.08 14.67
CA LEU A 875 6.91 16.33 14.88
C LEU A 875 5.64 16.11 15.69
N GLU A 876 4.90 15.02 15.44
CA GLU A 876 3.73 14.62 16.23
C GLU A 876 4.12 14.34 17.70
N ARG A 877 5.27 13.69 17.96
CA ARG A 877 5.74 13.45 19.34
C ARG A 877 6.26 14.70 20.03
N ILE A 878 6.85 15.63 19.28
CA ILE A 878 7.20 16.97 19.80
C ILE A 878 5.93 17.72 20.17
N GLU A 879 4.89 17.71 19.34
CA GLU A 879 3.60 18.34 19.62
C GLU A 879 2.94 17.71 20.86
N GLN A 880 2.87 16.39 20.92
CA GLN A 880 2.31 15.65 22.07
C GLN A 880 3.00 15.97 23.40
N HIS A 881 4.31 16.26 23.37
CA HIS A 881 5.10 16.59 24.55
C HIS A 881 5.50 18.07 24.63
N ALA A 882 4.86 18.95 23.85
CA ALA A 882 5.26 20.35 23.71
C ALA A 882 5.27 21.09 25.04
N ALA A 883 4.28 20.85 25.90
CA ALA A 883 4.21 21.47 27.23
C ALA A 883 5.47 21.18 28.07
N TRP A 884 5.95 19.94 28.03
CA TRP A 884 7.17 19.54 28.73
C TRP A 884 8.39 20.22 28.12
N PHE A 885 8.57 20.13 26.79
CA PHE A 885 9.72 20.73 26.11
C PHE A 885 9.79 22.26 26.27
N ILE A 886 8.66 22.95 26.25
CA ILE A 886 8.56 24.40 26.48
C ILE A 886 8.94 24.73 27.93
N SER A 887 8.40 23.98 28.91
CA SER A 887 8.70 24.21 30.33
C SER A 887 10.18 24.00 30.68
N GLU A 888 10.85 23.14 29.93
CA GLU A 888 12.25 22.78 30.11
C GLU A 888 13.21 23.67 29.29
N GLY A 889 12.67 24.66 28.56
CA GLY A 889 13.41 25.62 27.74
C GLY A 889 14.02 25.02 26.47
N LEU A 890 13.52 23.86 26.03
CA LEU A 890 14.08 23.10 24.91
C LEU A 890 13.37 23.38 23.58
N LEU A 891 12.12 23.86 23.61
CA LEU A 891 11.32 24.24 22.44
C LEU A 891 10.79 25.67 22.59
N GLY A 892 11.08 26.53 21.61
CA GLY A 892 10.58 27.92 21.58
C GLY A 892 9.11 28.03 21.15
N LEU A 893 8.40 29.05 21.63
CA LEU A 893 6.99 29.29 21.29
C LEU A 893 6.74 29.54 19.80
N GLU A 894 7.70 30.18 19.11
CA GLU A 894 7.62 30.39 17.67
C GLU A 894 7.70 29.07 16.90
N MET A 895 8.66 28.21 17.25
CA MET A 895 8.78 26.88 16.66
C MET A 895 7.51 26.05 16.92
N TYR A 896 6.98 26.07 18.14
CA TYR A 896 5.73 25.39 18.46
C TYR A 896 4.56 25.83 17.55
N ARG A 897 4.40 27.14 17.32
CA ARG A 897 3.35 27.67 16.41
C ARG A 897 3.53 27.26 14.95
N GLN A 898 4.73 26.87 14.53
CA GLN A 898 5.03 26.41 13.16
C GLN A 898 4.77 24.91 12.97
N LEU A 899 4.60 24.12 14.05
CA LEU A 899 4.47 22.66 13.97
C LEU A 899 3.30 22.23 13.08
N GLU A 900 2.10 22.75 13.34
CA GLU A 900 0.89 22.37 12.60
C GLU A 900 1.03 22.60 11.09
N GLY A 901 1.60 23.74 10.69
CA GLY A 901 1.86 24.05 9.28
C GLY A 901 2.85 23.07 8.64
N LYS A 902 3.92 22.69 9.35
CA LYS A 902 4.91 21.72 8.86
C LYS A 902 4.34 20.31 8.75
N ILE A 903 3.57 19.88 9.76
CA ILE A 903 2.88 18.58 9.76
C ILE A 903 1.90 18.51 8.58
N THR A 904 1.15 19.57 8.33
CA THR A 904 0.20 19.63 7.21
C THR A 904 0.90 19.47 5.87
N VAL A 905 1.98 20.23 5.64
CA VAL A 905 2.77 20.13 4.39
C VAL A 905 3.36 18.73 4.20
N LEU A 906 3.88 18.11 5.25
CA LEU A 906 4.39 16.74 5.18
C LEU A 906 3.28 15.74 4.85
N CYS A 907 2.11 15.85 5.47
CA CYS A 907 0.97 15.00 5.17
C CYS A 907 0.50 15.16 3.71
N ASP A 908 0.53 16.38 3.17
CA ASP A 908 0.19 16.64 1.77
C ASP A 908 1.22 16.01 0.81
N GLN A 909 2.51 16.10 1.14
CA GLN A 909 3.59 15.45 0.37
C GLN A 909 3.48 13.93 0.40
N LEU A 910 3.24 13.34 1.58
CA LEU A 910 3.09 11.89 1.73
C LEU A 910 1.86 11.37 0.97
N ALA A 911 0.77 12.15 0.92
CA ALA A 911 -0.45 11.79 0.21
C ALA A 911 -0.29 11.67 -1.30
N GLN A 912 0.65 12.40 -1.91
CA GLN A 912 0.98 12.28 -3.33
C GLN A 912 1.52 10.89 -3.69
N HIS A 913 2.04 10.16 -2.69
CA HIS A 913 2.59 8.82 -2.85
C HIS A 913 1.70 7.72 -2.23
N ALA A 914 0.41 8.00 -2.02
CA ALA A 914 -0.52 7.05 -1.41
C ALA A 914 -0.52 5.65 -2.08
N PRO A 915 -0.48 5.52 -3.42
CA PRO A 915 -0.39 4.20 -4.07
C PRO A 915 0.88 3.43 -3.69
N GLN A 916 2.03 4.10 -3.64
CA GLN A 916 3.30 3.47 -3.25
C GLN A 916 3.28 3.04 -1.78
N TRP A 917 2.66 3.84 -0.91
CA TRP A 917 2.48 3.47 0.51
C TRP A 917 1.56 2.26 0.66
N ILE A 918 0.44 2.23 -0.07
CA ILE A 918 -0.47 1.08 -0.08
C ILE A 918 0.23 -0.17 -0.59
N ALA A 919 1.02 -0.07 -1.67
CA ALA A 919 1.75 -1.22 -2.21
C ALA A 919 2.87 -1.71 -1.27
N ALA A 920 3.55 -0.80 -0.56
CA ALA A 920 4.68 -1.16 0.30
C ALA A 920 4.29 -1.60 1.72
N PHE A 921 3.22 -1.03 2.30
CA PHE A 921 2.72 -1.38 3.64
C PHE A 921 1.51 -2.31 3.61
N GLY A 922 0.67 -2.18 2.58
CA GLY A 922 -0.51 -2.99 2.43
C GLY A 922 -0.16 -4.44 2.13
N TYR A 923 -1.14 -5.31 2.37
CA TYR A 923 -1.06 -6.71 1.99
C TYR A 923 -2.10 -6.99 0.90
N PRO A 924 -1.83 -7.93 -0.02
CA PRO A 924 -2.81 -8.34 -1.02
C PRO A 924 -4.14 -8.76 -0.39
N LYS A 925 -5.23 -8.63 -1.15
CA LYS A 925 -6.57 -9.04 -0.73
C LYS A 925 -6.59 -10.49 -0.26
N ASP A 926 -5.85 -11.41 -0.89
CA ASP A 926 -5.86 -12.82 -0.48
C ASP A 926 -5.24 -13.05 0.91
N ALA A 927 -4.35 -12.17 1.34
CA ALA A 927 -3.71 -12.26 2.65
C ALA A 927 -4.60 -11.65 3.75
N THR A 928 -5.21 -10.49 3.51
CA THR A 928 -6.07 -9.81 4.48
C THR A 928 -7.52 -10.29 4.43
N GLN A 929 -7.97 -10.80 3.29
CA GLN A 929 -9.35 -11.19 2.97
C GLN A 929 -10.38 -10.10 3.28
N ALA A 930 -9.94 -8.85 3.39
CA ALA A 930 -10.77 -7.70 3.69
C ALA A 930 -11.28 -7.09 2.37
N PRO A 931 -12.61 -7.08 2.12
CA PRO A 931 -13.19 -6.55 0.88
C PRO A 931 -12.75 -5.13 0.54
N ILE A 932 -12.61 -4.24 1.53
CA ILE A 932 -12.25 -2.83 1.26
C ILE A 932 -10.79 -2.63 0.81
N GLY A 933 -9.97 -3.69 0.82
CA GLY A 933 -8.62 -3.68 0.25
C GLY A 933 -8.58 -3.92 -1.26
N ASP A 934 -9.70 -4.31 -1.88
CA ASP A 934 -9.80 -4.64 -3.30
C ASP A 934 -9.74 -3.39 -4.19
N ASP A 935 -9.27 -3.53 -5.44
CA ASP A 935 -9.14 -2.44 -6.42
C ASP A 935 -10.49 -1.86 -6.89
N MET A 936 -11.59 -2.51 -6.51
CA MET A 936 -12.95 -2.05 -6.77
C MET A 936 -13.39 -0.91 -5.85
N ASP A 937 -14.50 -0.25 -6.21
CA ASP A 937 -15.17 0.69 -5.31
C ASP A 937 -15.53 0.01 -3.98
N SER A 938 -15.34 0.71 -2.86
CA SER A 938 -15.55 0.14 -1.53
C SER A 938 -16.98 -0.35 -1.30
N ALA A 939 -18.00 0.30 -1.88
CA ALA A 939 -19.38 -0.15 -1.75
C ALA A 939 -19.64 -1.42 -2.58
N GLU A 940 -19.09 -1.50 -3.79
CA GLU A 940 -19.18 -2.70 -4.64
C GLU A 940 -18.45 -3.89 -4.01
N ALA A 941 -17.24 -3.67 -3.47
CA ALA A 941 -16.48 -4.70 -2.79
C ALA A 941 -17.24 -5.27 -1.58
N LEU A 942 -17.81 -4.40 -0.74
CA LEU A 942 -18.66 -4.81 0.38
C LEU A 942 -19.92 -5.55 -0.08
N ALA A 943 -20.61 -5.05 -1.10
CA ALA A 943 -21.80 -5.68 -1.63
C ALA A 943 -21.52 -7.09 -2.19
N SER A 944 -20.37 -7.28 -2.86
CA SER A 944 -19.97 -8.56 -3.43
C SER A 944 -19.62 -9.62 -2.37
N ALA A 945 -19.16 -9.19 -1.19
CA ALA A 945 -18.76 -10.08 -0.11
C ALA A 945 -19.95 -10.56 0.75
N LEU A 946 -21.13 -9.95 0.61
CA LEU A 946 -22.31 -10.27 1.39
C LEU A 946 -23.30 -11.16 0.64
N HIS A 947 -24.02 -11.99 1.38
CA HIS A 947 -25.08 -12.83 0.82
C HIS A 947 -26.40 -12.07 0.69
N TRP A 948 -26.96 -12.05 -0.51
CA TRP A 948 -28.23 -11.39 -0.82
C TRP A 948 -29.37 -12.39 -0.90
N THR A 949 -30.44 -12.15 -0.14
CA THR A 949 -31.70 -12.88 -0.31
C THR A 949 -32.68 -11.99 -1.06
N THR A 950 -33.13 -12.43 -2.24
CA THR A 950 -34.12 -11.67 -3.03
C THR A 950 -35.53 -12.02 -2.58
N GLY A 951 -36.35 -11.01 -2.30
CA GLY A 951 -37.76 -11.22 -1.99
C GLY A 951 -38.48 -11.79 -3.22
N SER A 952 -39.10 -12.97 -3.09
CA SER A 952 -40.01 -13.47 -4.12
C SER A 952 -41.18 -12.50 -4.27
N ARG A 953 -41.49 -12.07 -5.52
CA ARG A 953 -42.70 -11.28 -5.82
C ARG A 953 -43.92 -11.92 -5.13
N PRO A 954 -44.81 -11.14 -4.48
CA PRO A 954 -46.08 -11.67 -4.02
C PRO A 954 -46.79 -12.31 -5.22
N ARG A 955 -47.30 -13.55 -5.05
CA ARG A 955 -48.15 -14.19 -6.06
C ARG A 955 -49.36 -13.27 -6.31
N GLY A 956 -49.39 -12.52 -7.42
CA GLY A 956 -50.59 -11.78 -7.84
C GLY A 956 -50.43 -10.37 -8.45
N ALA A 957 -49.23 -9.80 -8.64
CA ALA A 957 -49.11 -8.50 -9.32
C ALA A 957 -48.97 -8.65 -10.85
N PRO A 958 -49.84 -8.02 -11.69
CA PRO A 958 -49.75 -8.12 -13.16
C PRO A 958 -48.52 -7.39 -13.71
N GLN A 959 -47.99 -7.93 -14.82
CA GLN A 959 -46.74 -7.52 -15.50
C GLN A 959 -46.78 -6.10 -16.05
#